data_AF-A0A9D6CLA9-F1
#
_entry.id   AF-A0A9D6CLA9-F1
#
_cell.length_a   1.000
_cell.length_b   1.000
_cell.length_c   1.000
_cell.angle_alpha   90.00
_cell.angle_beta   90.00
_cell.angle_gamma   90.00
#
_symmetry.space_group_name_H-M   'P 1'
#
loop_
_entity.id
_entity.type
_entity.pdbx_description
1 polymer ?
#
loop_
_entity_poly.entity_id
_entity_poly.type
_entity_poly.pdbx_seq_one_letter_code
_entity_poly.pdbx_strand_id
1 'polypeptide(L)'
;MEIAAGDDFLSIVDETPAERRIGSGKNQQPSAPLCVCDHSKSLGFGLMRKYLAAVVLLTPLAAWGQPLSAPTGLVASDGAYSTKVGLAWEHVRDAKLYRIFRAETDDASAAQPIGVTPSILFYDRGTAAGAVRYYWVRAENGERVSANSAPDSGFKAPGKTSNFGPLAPLEPPPAPLGNPVTAAKVYLGKTLFWDEQLSSTRTVACGTCHAPRAGTGDPRVAAGSPHVAHPGVDGTFGTADDGVGSPGVPLNGPDGSYIWEPSFGLRPQVTRRKAQSINEAAFTDQGLFWDGRAGDVFVDPVTGEPAFAEAAPLESQALETQALMPLVSEVEMGSLGGGIDAVVARVEESQPLALAPSVPPALLRWIGDRSYPELFEEAFGTPEVSAVRIGMAIASYERTLYSDQAEIDLYTSEIRAEPASVTRARDLLKTKFCDQCHRGGLLGDNRFHFLGVRPDDEDTGRAEASGRALDRGKFRTANLRNVALRAPFMHNGSLASIEAVVDFYGRGGDFDSPNKDRNFVRVLGLTEQDRADLVSFLHSLTDPRVAGEAAPLFDRPLLYAESARAPLVLDDDAAELDVTVVEPPLLGNPSFTVGVAGGPAGAEAVLVIDSSQPARGSAIPAEASFARRTVPLKASDGSPGYGSVSFALPSDPAMEGMTLYGRWYVNAGGRIQTSPAFRMTLFAPLATAPPMTLLSTVSAASLRLGVVAPASIVSGFGQELASVTAIAEELPLPTTLGDVRVSVRDSLGVERDAGLFFVSPGQINYQVPAGAASGEAAVTVFVAGRAASSGALQVAPIAPALFTANANGRGPAAAQALRVAADGSQSIEPVTAYDGALGQHVAAELDLGPAEEQLFLLLYGTGVRAHGETPVAARIGGEEAEVLFAGEQPQFVGVDQINVRIPRSLQSRGLADVVVLVGDQAANTVQIRIR
;
A
#
# COMPACT_ATOMS: atom_id res chain seq x y z
N MET A 1 -21.75 -15.81 -16.90
CA MET A 1 -22.96 -16.62 -16.68
C MET A 1 -24.13 -15.64 -16.66
N GLU A 2 -24.84 -15.49 -17.79
CA GLU A 2 -26.01 -14.61 -17.91
C GLU A 2 -27.13 -15.18 -17.04
N ILE A 3 -27.59 -14.40 -16.05
CA ILE A 3 -28.80 -14.71 -15.29
C ILE A 3 -29.94 -13.96 -15.97
N ALA A 4 -30.90 -14.72 -16.49
CA ALA A 4 -32.09 -14.25 -17.17
C ALA A 4 -32.93 -13.33 -16.27
N ALA A 5 -33.08 -12.08 -16.69
CA ALA A 5 -34.16 -11.21 -16.23
C ALA A 5 -35.45 -11.64 -16.94
N GLY A 6 -36.29 -12.45 -16.30
CA GLY A 6 -37.55 -12.95 -16.85
C GLY A 6 -38.77 -12.32 -16.17
N ASP A 7 -39.36 -11.33 -16.84
CA ASP A 7 -40.79 -11.14 -17.18
C ASP A 7 -41.97 -11.41 -16.21
N ASP A 8 -41.82 -11.85 -14.96
CA ASP A 8 -42.98 -12.27 -14.14
C ASP A 8 -43.58 -11.23 -13.16
N PHE A 9 -43.24 -9.94 -13.29
CA PHE A 9 -43.73 -8.88 -12.36
C PHE A 9 -44.83 -7.94 -12.93
N LEU A 10 -45.32 -8.17 -14.16
CA LEU A 10 -46.06 -7.16 -14.95
C LEU A 10 -47.51 -7.52 -15.34
N SER A 11 -48.28 -8.24 -14.53
CA SER A 11 -49.70 -8.51 -14.91
C SER A 11 -50.71 -8.55 -13.76
N ILE A 12 -51.07 -7.42 -13.14
CA ILE A 12 -52.36 -7.29 -12.44
C ILE A 12 -52.86 -5.83 -12.54
N VAL A 13 -53.49 -5.45 -13.65
CA VAL A 13 -54.45 -4.33 -13.69
C VAL A 13 -55.51 -4.62 -14.76
N ASP A 14 -56.62 -5.22 -14.37
CA ASP A 14 -57.90 -4.96 -15.04
C ASP A 14 -59.04 -5.34 -14.09
N GLU A 15 -59.85 -4.36 -13.66
CA GLU A 15 -61.30 -4.52 -13.47
C GLU A 15 -61.98 -3.17 -13.08
N THR A 16 -63.06 -2.87 -13.79
CA THR A 16 -63.92 -1.68 -13.74
C THR A 16 -64.85 -1.58 -12.52
N PRO A 17 -65.38 -0.38 -12.17
CA PRO A 17 -66.06 -0.15 -10.89
C PRO A 17 -67.57 -0.43 -10.92
N ALA A 18 -68.12 -0.99 -9.83
CA ALA A 18 -69.56 -1.09 -9.60
C ALA A 18 -69.97 -0.29 -8.34
N GLU A 19 -70.88 0.65 -8.53
CA GLU A 19 -71.50 1.49 -7.49
C GLU A 19 -72.39 0.68 -6.52
N ARG A 20 -72.41 1.05 -5.24
CA ARG A 20 -73.63 0.99 -4.41
C ARG A 20 -73.54 1.86 -3.14
N ARG A 21 -74.59 2.69 -2.97
CA ARG A 21 -74.85 3.62 -1.86
C ARG A 21 -75.18 2.92 -0.53
N ILE A 22 -74.81 3.55 0.59
CA ILE A 22 -75.41 3.31 1.92
C ILE A 22 -75.79 4.66 2.54
N GLY A 23 -76.97 4.67 3.20
CA GLY A 23 -77.63 5.84 3.75
C GLY A 23 -77.28 6.20 5.21
N SER A 24 -77.64 7.45 5.49
CA SER A 24 -77.79 8.23 6.73
C SER A 24 -77.64 7.60 8.11
N GLY A 25 -76.85 8.28 8.96
CA GLY A 25 -77.00 8.32 10.41
C GLY A 25 -76.16 9.46 11.02
N LYS A 26 -76.83 10.52 11.52
CA LYS A 26 -76.22 11.70 12.17
C LYS A 26 -75.81 11.41 13.63
N ASN A 27 -74.66 11.92 14.07
CA ASN A 27 -74.57 12.86 15.20
C ASN A 27 -73.16 13.46 15.38
N GLN A 28 -73.13 14.73 15.83
CA GLN A 28 -71.99 15.66 15.86
C GLN A 28 -71.21 15.69 17.19
N GLN A 29 -69.97 16.19 17.09
CA GLN A 29 -69.08 16.93 18.04
C GLN A 29 -67.80 16.20 18.54
N PRO A 30 -66.68 16.92 18.84
CA PRO A 30 -65.87 17.77 17.93
C PRO A 30 -64.34 17.49 17.99
N SER A 31 -63.64 17.74 16.87
CA SER A 31 -62.19 18.02 16.69
C SER A 31 -61.13 17.25 17.50
N ALA A 32 -60.49 16.26 16.87
CA ALA A 32 -59.20 15.66 17.24
C ALA A 32 -58.10 16.08 16.24
N PRO A 33 -56.81 16.10 16.62
CA PRO A 33 -55.71 16.35 15.68
C PRO A 33 -55.68 15.25 14.61
N LEU A 34 -55.36 15.63 13.37
CA LEU A 34 -55.26 14.75 12.18
C LEU A 34 -54.15 13.69 12.36
N CYS A 35 -54.41 12.70 13.20
CA CYS A 35 -53.71 11.43 13.24
C CYS A 35 -54.62 10.42 12.54
N VAL A 36 -54.29 10.08 11.29
CA VAL A 36 -55.05 9.08 10.52
C VAL A 36 -54.74 7.70 11.10
N CYS A 37 -55.49 7.33 12.14
CA CYS A 37 -55.55 5.99 12.68
C CYS A 37 -57.00 5.69 13.09
N ASP A 38 -57.89 5.47 12.12
CA ASP A 38 -59.02 4.57 12.36
C ASP A 38 -59.54 3.88 11.07
N HIS A 39 -60.06 2.67 11.28
CA HIS A 39 -60.28 1.57 10.35
C HIS A 39 -61.14 1.87 9.10
N SER A 40 -60.55 1.77 7.90
CA SER A 40 -61.27 1.31 6.70
C SER A 40 -60.40 0.49 5.72
N LYS A 41 -60.67 -0.82 5.70
CA LYS A 41 -60.52 -1.87 4.67
C LYS A 41 -59.50 -1.69 3.50
N SER A 42 -58.29 -2.17 3.75
CA SER A 42 -57.65 -3.36 3.13
C SER A 42 -57.39 -3.53 1.62
N LEU A 43 -57.47 -2.53 0.73
CA LEU A 43 -56.89 -2.68 -0.63
C LEU A 43 -55.78 -1.68 -0.99
N GLY A 44 -55.83 -0.43 -0.50
CA GLY A 44 -54.78 0.57 -0.79
C GLY A 44 -53.49 0.41 0.03
N PHE A 45 -53.58 -0.10 1.26
CA PHE A 45 -52.43 -0.26 2.16
C PHE A 45 -51.51 -1.44 1.82
N GLY A 46 -52.03 -2.48 1.14
CA GLY A 46 -51.25 -3.67 0.75
C GLY A 46 -50.24 -3.39 -0.36
N LEU A 47 -50.58 -2.50 -1.30
CA LEU A 47 -49.67 -2.04 -2.35
C LEU A 47 -48.54 -1.18 -1.77
N MET A 48 -48.84 -0.37 -0.75
CA MET A 48 -47.87 0.54 -0.09
C MET A 48 -46.81 -0.20 0.74
N ARG A 49 -47.19 -1.29 1.42
CA ARG A 49 -46.24 -2.16 2.14
C ARG A 49 -45.22 -2.78 1.19
N LYS A 50 -45.61 -3.04 -0.06
CA LYS A 50 -44.70 -3.45 -1.14
C LYS A 50 -43.95 -2.27 -1.75
N TYR A 51 -44.57 -1.10 -1.91
CA TYR A 51 -43.95 0.08 -2.55
C TYR A 51 -42.88 0.77 -1.68
N LEU A 52 -43.13 1.04 -0.39
CA LEU A 52 -42.10 1.62 0.47
C LEU A 52 -40.97 0.61 0.75
N ALA A 53 -41.28 -0.68 0.90
CA ALA A 53 -40.26 -1.72 1.03
C ALA A 53 -39.45 -1.90 -0.28
N ALA A 54 -40.08 -1.84 -1.46
CA ALA A 54 -39.40 -1.99 -2.75
C ALA A 54 -38.55 -0.78 -3.13
N VAL A 55 -39.03 0.44 -2.87
CA VAL A 55 -38.35 1.68 -3.26
C VAL A 55 -37.30 2.12 -2.22
N VAL A 56 -37.51 1.82 -0.93
CA VAL A 56 -36.60 2.26 0.16
C VAL A 56 -35.57 1.19 0.55
N LEU A 57 -35.85 -0.11 0.30
CA LEU A 57 -34.99 -1.20 0.80
C LEU A 57 -34.42 -2.14 -0.28
N LEU A 58 -34.88 -2.07 -1.54
CA LEU A 58 -34.66 -3.16 -2.52
C LEU A 58 -34.08 -2.77 -3.89
N THR A 59 -33.77 -1.51 -4.19
CA THR A 59 -33.10 -1.20 -5.47
C THR A 59 -31.60 -1.41 -5.36
N PRO A 60 -31.01 -2.46 -5.98
CA PRO A 60 -29.57 -2.52 -6.14
C PRO A 60 -29.21 -1.46 -7.19
N LEU A 61 -28.34 -0.51 -6.84
CA LEU A 61 -27.71 0.39 -7.82
C LEU A 61 -26.68 -0.39 -8.65
N ALA A 62 -27.09 -1.44 -9.35
CA ALA A 62 -26.22 -2.30 -10.14
C ALA A 62 -25.84 -1.70 -11.52
N ALA A 63 -26.23 -0.45 -11.82
CA ALA A 63 -26.03 0.17 -13.12
C ALA A 63 -24.75 1.02 -13.26
N TRP A 64 -23.92 1.13 -12.23
CA TRP A 64 -22.68 1.92 -12.26
C TRP A 64 -21.53 1.04 -11.78
N GLY A 65 -20.51 0.86 -12.60
CA GLY A 65 -19.30 0.14 -12.20
C GLY A 65 -18.75 0.70 -10.88
N GLN A 66 -18.39 -0.19 -9.95
CA GLN A 66 -17.97 0.17 -8.60
C GLN A 66 -16.82 1.20 -8.64
N PRO A 67 -16.89 2.31 -7.89
CA PRO A 67 -15.82 3.32 -7.87
C PRO A 67 -14.52 2.73 -7.30
N LEU A 68 -13.39 3.35 -7.65
CA LEU A 68 -12.10 3.00 -7.03
C LEU A 68 -12.11 3.34 -5.54
N SER A 69 -11.30 2.68 -4.73
CA SER A 69 -11.11 3.08 -3.33
C SER A 69 -10.48 4.47 -3.24
N ALA A 70 -10.89 5.27 -2.25
CA ALA A 70 -10.25 6.55 -1.99
C ALA A 70 -8.77 6.35 -1.63
N PRO A 71 -7.84 7.19 -2.14
CA PRO A 71 -6.46 7.16 -1.69
C PRO A 71 -6.37 7.38 -0.18
N THR A 72 -5.45 6.66 0.46
CA THR A 72 -5.19 6.73 1.90
C THR A 72 -3.74 7.13 2.17
N GLY A 73 -3.44 7.53 3.41
CA GLY A 73 -2.09 7.91 3.81
C GLY A 73 -1.55 9.16 3.11
N LEU A 74 -2.43 10.09 2.70
CA LEU A 74 -1.99 11.38 2.16
C LEU A 74 -1.18 12.13 3.22
N VAL A 75 0.04 12.51 2.86
CA VAL A 75 0.92 13.36 3.65
C VAL A 75 1.41 14.52 2.80
N ALA A 76 1.38 15.71 3.37
CA ALA A 76 1.87 16.95 2.80
C ALA A 76 3.04 17.49 3.65
N SER A 77 4.10 17.96 3.00
CA SER A 77 5.29 18.41 3.72
C SER A 77 5.07 19.73 4.45
N ASP A 78 5.50 19.79 5.70
CA ASP A 78 5.45 20.98 6.55
C ASP A 78 6.81 21.69 6.60
N GLY A 79 7.00 22.67 5.72
CA GLY A 79 8.22 23.49 5.72
C GLY A 79 9.50 22.74 5.36
N ALA A 80 9.40 21.54 4.80
CA ALA A 80 10.56 20.76 4.36
C ALA A 80 11.28 21.38 3.15
N TYR A 81 10.57 22.19 2.35
CA TYR A 81 11.10 22.80 1.14
C TYR A 81 10.73 24.29 1.05
N SER A 82 11.58 25.08 0.42
CA SER A 82 11.35 26.50 0.11
C SER A 82 10.73 26.72 -1.27
N THR A 83 10.75 25.70 -2.14
CA THR A 83 10.32 25.77 -3.56
C THR A 83 9.00 25.06 -3.85
N LYS A 84 8.58 24.12 -2.98
CA LYS A 84 7.45 23.23 -3.21
C LYS A 84 6.79 22.78 -1.90
N VAL A 85 5.61 22.18 -2.01
CA VAL A 85 5.04 21.27 -0.99
C VAL A 85 5.10 19.87 -1.58
N GLY A 86 5.79 18.95 -0.93
CA GLY A 86 5.83 17.55 -1.33
C GLY A 86 4.60 16.82 -0.82
N LEU A 87 3.93 16.09 -1.71
CA LEU A 87 2.76 15.28 -1.40
C LEU A 87 3.08 13.81 -1.71
N ALA A 88 2.68 12.91 -0.81
CA ALA A 88 2.77 11.47 -1.02
C ALA A 88 1.53 10.77 -0.48
N TRP A 89 1.16 9.63 -1.06
CA TRP A 89 0.02 8.80 -0.62
C TRP A 89 0.24 7.32 -0.96
N GLU A 90 -0.70 6.47 -0.57
CA GLU A 90 -0.66 5.04 -0.86
C GLU A 90 -1.30 4.71 -2.22
N HIS A 91 -0.77 3.71 -2.93
CA HIS A 91 -1.32 3.31 -4.23
C HIS A 91 -2.66 2.58 -4.08
N VAL A 92 -3.61 2.96 -4.94
CA VAL A 92 -4.95 2.40 -5.08
C VAL A 92 -4.93 1.38 -6.21
N ARG A 93 -5.38 0.14 -5.93
CA ARG A 93 -5.53 -0.91 -6.94
C ARG A 93 -6.36 -0.42 -8.13
N ASP A 94 -5.92 -0.78 -9.34
CA ASP A 94 -6.49 -0.40 -10.63
C ASP A 94 -6.36 1.10 -11.00
N ALA A 95 -5.77 1.94 -10.14
CA ALA A 95 -5.58 3.35 -10.46
C ALA A 95 -4.50 3.53 -11.53
N LYS A 96 -4.81 4.29 -12.59
CA LYS A 96 -3.83 4.68 -13.62
C LYS A 96 -3.29 6.09 -13.40
N LEU A 97 -4.03 6.89 -12.64
CA LEU A 97 -3.75 8.31 -12.47
C LEU A 97 -4.37 8.84 -11.18
N TYR A 98 -3.76 9.89 -10.62
CA TYR A 98 -4.23 10.60 -9.47
C TYR A 98 -4.44 12.07 -9.79
N ARG A 99 -5.55 12.63 -9.32
CA ARG A 99 -5.85 14.06 -9.41
C ARG A 99 -5.68 14.70 -8.04
N ILE A 100 -4.91 15.78 -7.99
CA ILE A 100 -4.59 16.49 -6.76
C ILE A 100 -5.46 17.75 -6.69
N PHE A 101 -6.08 17.96 -5.53
CA PHE A 101 -6.88 19.12 -5.21
C PHE A 101 -6.23 19.91 -4.08
N ARG A 102 -6.48 21.22 -4.08
CA ARG A 102 -5.99 22.14 -3.06
C ARG A 102 -7.05 23.17 -2.68
N ALA A 103 -7.13 23.50 -1.40
CA ALA A 103 -7.94 24.61 -0.87
C ALA A 103 -7.17 25.45 0.14
N GLU A 104 -7.71 26.62 0.48
CA GLU A 104 -7.19 27.47 1.57
C GLU A 104 -7.69 27.04 2.95
N THR A 105 -8.83 26.35 3.00
CA THR A 105 -9.49 25.84 4.21
C THR A 105 -9.69 24.33 4.10
N ASP A 106 -9.92 23.66 5.22
CA ASP A 106 -10.29 22.23 5.26
C ASP A 106 -11.75 22.02 4.82
N ASP A 107 -12.04 22.38 3.57
CA ASP A 107 -13.35 22.22 2.94
C ASP A 107 -13.15 21.69 1.52
N ALA A 108 -13.43 20.40 1.33
CA ALA A 108 -13.31 19.73 0.05
C ALA A 108 -14.21 20.33 -1.04
N SER A 109 -15.30 21.02 -0.68
CA SER A 109 -16.20 21.66 -1.65
C SER A 109 -15.59 22.92 -2.28
N ALA A 110 -14.64 23.56 -1.59
CA ALA A 110 -13.89 24.70 -2.08
C ALA A 110 -12.60 24.31 -2.84
N ALA A 111 -12.23 23.03 -2.81
CA ALA A 111 -10.97 22.55 -3.36
C ALA A 111 -10.94 22.58 -4.89
N GLN A 112 -9.83 23.09 -5.45
CA GLN A 112 -9.61 23.20 -6.89
C GLN A 112 -8.54 22.19 -7.35
N PRO A 113 -8.68 21.58 -8.53
CA PRO A 113 -7.65 20.69 -9.07
C PRO A 113 -6.41 21.49 -9.44
N ILE A 114 -5.23 21.04 -8.99
CA ILE A 114 -3.94 21.70 -9.28
C ILE A 114 -3.05 20.90 -10.22
N GLY A 115 -3.36 19.63 -10.46
CA GLY A 115 -2.58 18.79 -11.34
C GLY A 115 -3.01 17.33 -11.29
N VAL A 116 -2.33 16.53 -12.09
CA VAL A 116 -2.51 15.09 -12.17
C VAL A 116 -1.15 14.40 -12.27
N THR A 117 -1.05 13.16 -11.79
CA THR A 117 0.20 12.37 -11.83
C THR A 117 -0.13 10.87 -11.91
N PRO A 118 0.65 10.06 -12.65
CA PRO A 118 0.54 8.61 -12.60
C PRO A 118 1.29 7.99 -11.41
N SER A 119 2.05 8.79 -10.65
CA SER A 119 2.84 8.36 -9.48
C SER A 119 2.06 8.54 -8.17
N ILE A 120 2.60 8.02 -7.07
CA ILE A 120 2.14 8.30 -5.70
C ILE A 120 2.73 9.61 -5.12
N LEU A 121 3.50 10.34 -5.93
CA LEU A 121 4.17 11.58 -5.55
C LEU A 121 3.69 12.75 -6.40
N PHE A 122 3.56 13.91 -5.76
CA PHE A 122 3.30 15.19 -6.43
C PHE A 122 3.98 16.35 -5.71
N TYR A 123 4.40 17.37 -6.45
CA TYR A 123 5.01 18.57 -5.88
C TYR A 123 4.23 19.83 -6.26
N ASP A 124 3.56 20.46 -5.29
CA ASP A 124 2.90 21.75 -5.51
C ASP A 124 3.90 22.90 -5.39
N ARG A 125 4.24 23.50 -6.54
CA ARG A 125 5.11 24.68 -6.63
C ARG A 125 4.35 26.01 -6.63
N GLY A 126 3.02 25.97 -6.71
CA GLY A 126 2.15 27.13 -6.87
C GLY A 126 1.77 27.84 -5.57
N THR A 127 2.26 27.39 -4.41
CA THR A 127 1.95 27.99 -3.10
C THR A 127 2.89 29.15 -2.75
N ALA A 128 2.37 30.15 -2.05
CA ALA A 128 3.19 31.17 -1.40
C ALA A 128 3.92 30.58 -0.18
N ALA A 129 5.10 31.11 0.14
CA ALA A 129 5.84 30.66 1.33
C ALA A 129 5.07 31.01 2.61
N GLY A 130 5.04 30.07 3.56
CA GLY A 130 4.32 30.17 4.84
C GLY A 130 2.80 30.01 4.75
N ALA A 131 2.23 29.90 3.54
CA ALA A 131 0.79 29.70 3.37
C ALA A 131 0.43 28.22 3.57
N VAL A 132 -0.34 27.93 4.62
CA VAL A 132 -0.93 26.61 4.85
C VAL A 132 -2.00 26.34 3.79
N ARG A 133 -1.95 25.16 3.19
CA ARG A 133 -2.90 24.68 2.19
C ARG A 133 -3.34 23.28 2.56
N TYR A 134 -4.62 22.98 2.30
CA TYR A 134 -5.20 21.66 2.49
C TYR A 134 -5.25 20.93 1.15
N TYR A 135 -4.90 19.65 1.15
CA TYR A 135 -4.80 18.83 -0.04
C TYR A 135 -5.70 17.61 0.04
N TRP A 136 -6.22 17.18 -1.11
CA TRP A 136 -6.92 15.92 -1.29
C TRP A 136 -6.42 15.25 -2.56
N VAL A 137 -6.46 13.92 -2.59
CA VAL A 137 -6.11 13.14 -3.76
C VAL A 137 -7.26 12.23 -4.16
N ARG A 138 -7.48 12.09 -5.46
CA ARG A 138 -8.47 11.17 -6.03
C ARG A 138 -7.81 10.25 -7.05
N ALA A 139 -8.03 8.96 -6.94
CA ALA A 139 -7.64 7.95 -7.92
C ALA A 139 -8.61 7.89 -9.11
N GLU A 140 -8.07 7.70 -10.31
CA GLU A 140 -8.78 7.63 -11.60
C GLU A 140 -8.15 6.52 -12.47
N ASN A 141 -8.95 5.82 -13.28
CA ASN A 141 -8.45 4.84 -14.26
C ASN A 141 -9.01 4.98 -15.68
N GLY A 142 -9.66 6.12 -15.95
CA GLY A 142 -10.31 6.44 -17.23
C GLY A 142 -11.80 6.10 -17.28
N GLU A 143 -12.21 5.03 -16.61
CA GLU A 143 -13.61 4.59 -16.55
C GLU A 143 -14.25 4.88 -15.20
N ARG A 144 -13.45 4.82 -14.13
CA ARG A 144 -13.87 4.93 -12.74
C ARG A 144 -13.05 5.98 -12.02
N VAL A 145 -13.68 6.59 -11.04
CA VAL A 145 -13.06 7.54 -10.10
C VAL A 145 -13.39 7.13 -8.68
N SER A 146 -12.49 7.44 -7.76
CA SER A 146 -12.71 7.27 -6.32
C SER A 146 -13.33 8.52 -5.70
N ALA A 147 -13.73 8.43 -4.42
CA ALA A 147 -13.88 9.61 -3.57
C ALA A 147 -12.50 10.26 -3.29
N ASN A 148 -12.50 11.50 -2.83
CA ASN A 148 -11.29 12.15 -2.34
C ASN A 148 -10.76 11.43 -1.09
N SER A 149 -9.44 11.44 -0.91
CA SER A 149 -8.77 11.02 0.32
C SER A 149 -9.24 11.81 1.54
N ALA A 150 -8.86 11.38 2.74
CA ALA A 150 -8.83 12.31 3.87
C ALA A 150 -7.89 13.50 3.54
N PRO A 151 -8.21 14.72 4.00
CA PRO A 151 -7.32 15.86 3.80
C PRO A 151 -6.03 15.71 4.60
N ASP A 152 -4.97 16.34 4.09
CA ASP A 152 -3.82 16.71 4.90
C ASP A 152 -3.37 18.14 4.56
N SER A 153 -2.81 18.84 5.54
CA SER A 153 -2.33 20.21 5.35
C SER A 153 -0.83 20.25 5.19
N GLY A 154 -0.33 21.15 4.34
CA GLY A 154 1.11 21.38 4.20
C GLY A 154 1.45 22.80 3.78
N PHE A 155 2.70 23.19 3.97
CA PHE A 155 3.18 24.52 3.59
C PHE A 155 4.63 24.50 3.11
N LYS A 156 4.94 25.47 2.25
CA LYS A 156 6.29 25.73 1.77
C LYS A 156 7.00 26.68 2.74
N ALA A 157 8.20 26.37 3.19
CA ALA A 157 8.94 27.23 4.12
C ALA A 157 9.35 28.57 3.48
N PRO A 158 9.47 29.65 4.28
CA PRO A 158 10.21 30.83 3.86
C PRO A 158 11.69 30.45 3.70
N GLY A 159 12.25 30.71 2.54
CA GLY A 159 13.64 30.39 2.22
C GLY A 159 13.98 30.78 0.79
N LYS A 160 15.20 30.44 0.39
CA LYS A 160 15.72 30.70 -0.95
C LYS A 160 15.02 29.83 -1.98
N THR A 161 14.53 30.42 -3.08
CA THR A 161 13.78 29.71 -4.14
C THR A 161 14.57 29.51 -5.44
N SER A 162 15.75 30.11 -5.55
CA SER A 162 16.63 30.03 -6.72
C SER A 162 18.08 30.29 -6.33
N ASN A 163 19.03 29.88 -7.16
CA ASN A 163 20.47 30.13 -6.96
C ASN A 163 21.02 29.54 -5.65
N PHE A 164 20.74 28.27 -5.39
CA PHE A 164 21.26 27.48 -4.26
C PHE A 164 22.79 27.33 -4.26
N GLY A 165 23.47 27.75 -5.33
CA GLY A 165 24.91 27.61 -5.49
C GLY A 165 25.30 26.15 -5.79
N PRO A 166 26.48 25.70 -5.33
CA PRO A 166 27.02 24.40 -5.74
C PRO A 166 26.33 23.17 -5.11
N LEU A 167 25.48 23.35 -4.09
CA LEU A 167 24.78 22.27 -3.37
C LEU A 167 23.26 22.42 -3.52
N ALA A 168 22.78 22.54 -4.76
CA ALA A 168 21.35 22.63 -4.99
C ALA A 168 20.59 21.42 -4.38
N PRO A 169 19.42 21.63 -3.75
CA PRO A 169 18.56 20.54 -3.31
C PRO A 169 18.21 19.61 -4.49
N LEU A 170 17.97 18.34 -4.18
CA LEU A 170 17.58 17.38 -5.21
C LEU A 170 16.15 17.64 -5.70
N GLU A 171 16.00 17.52 -7.01
CA GLU A 171 14.70 17.35 -7.68
C GLU A 171 14.54 15.88 -8.05
N PRO A 172 13.31 15.41 -8.35
CA PRO A 172 13.10 14.04 -8.78
C PRO A 172 14.02 13.65 -9.95
N PRO A 173 14.58 12.43 -9.95
CA PRO A 173 15.47 12.00 -11.01
C PRO A 173 14.73 11.87 -12.35
N PRO A 174 15.45 11.98 -13.48
CA PRO A 174 14.88 11.69 -14.79
C PRO A 174 14.48 10.21 -14.90
N ALA A 175 13.45 9.93 -15.70
CA ALA A 175 13.01 8.59 -16.03
C ALA A 175 13.03 8.40 -17.55
N PRO A 176 13.54 7.27 -18.06
CA PRO A 176 13.58 7.02 -19.50
C PRO A 176 12.16 6.96 -20.08
N LEU A 177 11.95 7.56 -21.25
CA LEU A 177 10.65 7.53 -21.95
C LEU A 177 10.04 6.12 -22.11
N GLY A 178 10.88 5.10 -22.29
CA GLY A 178 10.44 3.70 -22.38
C GLY A 178 10.00 3.08 -21.06
N ASN A 179 10.34 3.69 -19.92
CA ASN A 179 9.94 3.25 -18.60
C ASN A 179 9.53 4.43 -17.69
N PRO A 180 8.39 5.08 -17.98
CA PRO A 180 7.87 6.14 -17.11
C PRO A 180 7.51 5.56 -15.74
N VAL A 181 7.79 6.33 -14.69
CA VAL A 181 7.45 5.96 -13.31
C VAL A 181 5.94 6.09 -13.09
N THR A 182 5.30 4.96 -12.80
CA THR A 182 3.87 4.90 -12.42
C THR A 182 3.75 4.23 -11.05
N ALA A 183 2.66 4.52 -10.33
CA ALA A 183 2.43 3.96 -9.00
C ALA A 183 2.40 2.42 -9.01
N ALA A 184 1.75 1.81 -10.03
CA ALA A 184 1.72 0.35 -10.18
C ALA A 184 3.12 -0.25 -10.42
N LYS A 185 3.96 0.37 -11.28
CA LYS A 185 5.34 -0.09 -11.49
C LYS A 185 6.21 0.08 -10.24
N VAL A 186 6.04 1.17 -9.50
CA VAL A 186 6.74 1.41 -8.23
C VAL A 186 6.37 0.34 -7.21
N TYR A 187 5.08 0.02 -7.06
CA TYR A 187 4.63 -1.00 -6.11
C TYR A 187 5.06 -2.42 -6.53
N LEU A 188 4.98 -2.76 -7.82
CA LEU A 188 5.54 -4.01 -8.34
C LEU A 188 7.05 -4.09 -8.12
N GLY A 189 7.78 -3.00 -8.41
CA GLY A 189 9.21 -2.90 -8.17
C GLY A 189 9.58 -3.06 -6.71
N LYS A 190 8.85 -2.40 -5.80
CA LYS A 190 9.01 -2.55 -4.35
C LYS A 190 8.76 -3.99 -3.90
N THR A 191 7.76 -4.65 -4.47
CA THR A 191 7.44 -6.05 -4.18
C THR A 191 8.63 -6.95 -4.57
N LEU A 192 9.11 -6.85 -5.81
CA LEU A 192 10.25 -7.64 -6.32
C LEU A 192 11.56 -7.34 -5.56
N PHE A 193 11.83 -6.05 -5.29
CA PHE A 193 13.06 -5.61 -4.63
C PHE A 193 13.25 -6.23 -3.24
N TRP A 194 12.15 -6.51 -2.54
CA TRP A 194 12.13 -7.05 -1.18
C TRP A 194 11.78 -8.54 -1.12
N ASP A 195 11.56 -9.22 -2.25
CA ASP A 195 11.16 -10.63 -2.26
C ASP A 195 12.38 -11.55 -2.34
N GLU A 196 12.72 -12.17 -1.20
CA GLU A 196 13.86 -13.10 -1.10
C GLU A 196 13.67 -14.36 -1.94
N GLN A 197 12.44 -14.65 -2.40
CA GLN A 197 12.18 -15.76 -3.30
C GLN A 197 12.85 -15.59 -4.65
N LEU A 198 13.33 -14.40 -5.02
CA LEU A 198 14.05 -14.20 -6.28
C LEU A 198 15.43 -14.86 -6.30
N SER A 199 16.08 -15.11 -5.15
CA SER A 199 17.36 -15.82 -5.13
C SER A 199 17.21 -17.33 -5.23
N SER A 200 18.27 -18.01 -5.70
CA SER A 200 18.31 -19.46 -5.94
C SER A 200 18.03 -20.28 -4.69
N THR A 201 18.41 -19.77 -3.53
CA THR A 201 18.17 -20.38 -2.21
C THR A 201 17.00 -19.76 -1.46
N ARG A 202 16.34 -18.75 -2.03
CA ARG A 202 15.23 -18.00 -1.39
C ARG A 202 15.63 -17.30 -0.08
N THR A 203 16.84 -16.75 -0.02
CA THR A 203 17.43 -16.14 1.19
C THR A 203 18.00 -14.74 0.98
N VAL A 204 17.96 -14.22 -0.25
CA VAL A 204 18.53 -12.91 -0.61
C VAL A 204 17.57 -12.20 -1.55
N ALA A 205 17.30 -10.93 -1.26
CA ALA A 205 16.63 -9.98 -2.13
C ALA A 205 17.57 -8.78 -2.38
N CYS A 206 17.21 -7.87 -3.28
CA CYS A 206 17.94 -6.61 -3.43
C CYS A 206 18.01 -5.86 -2.08
N GLY A 207 16.87 -5.80 -1.37
CA GLY A 207 16.76 -5.17 -0.05
C GLY A 207 17.58 -5.82 1.06
N THR A 208 18.03 -7.08 0.91
CA THR A 208 18.93 -7.73 1.88
C THR A 208 20.28 -7.01 1.94
N CYS A 209 20.78 -6.54 0.79
CA CYS A 209 22.04 -5.81 0.67
C CYS A 209 21.86 -4.29 0.61
N HIS A 210 20.63 -3.79 0.48
CA HIS A 210 20.35 -2.37 0.20
C HIS A 210 19.23 -1.84 1.11
N ALA A 211 19.50 -1.74 2.41
CA ALA A 211 18.52 -1.32 3.41
C ALA A 211 18.60 0.19 3.73
N PRO A 212 17.48 0.93 3.77
CA PRO A 212 17.48 2.37 4.05
C PRO A 212 18.20 2.75 5.35
N ARG A 213 18.04 1.98 6.43
CA ARG A 213 18.76 2.21 7.71
C ARG A 213 20.29 2.21 7.60
N ALA A 214 20.85 1.59 6.56
CA ALA A 214 22.28 1.58 6.25
C ALA A 214 22.62 2.53 5.08
N GLY A 215 21.82 3.58 4.87
CA GLY A 215 21.95 4.51 3.76
C GLY A 215 21.80 3.82 2.40
N THR A 216 20.94 2.80 2.35
CA THR A 216 20.75 1.82 1.24
C THR A 216 21.99 1.05 0.82
N GLY A 217 22.92 0.87 1.76
CA GLY A 217 23.94 -0.19 1.72
C GLY A 217 23.53 -1.41 2.56
N ASP A 218 24.49 -2.32 2.78
CA ASP A 218 24.22 -3.61 3.42
C ASP A 218 24.32 -3.50 4.96
N PRO A 219 23.21 -3.68 5.69
CA PRO A 219 23.20 -3.55 7.15
C PRO A 219 23.90 -4.72 7.87
N ARG A 220 24.24 -5.80 7.16
CA ARG A 220 24.93 -6.98 7.72
C ARG A 220 26.44 -6.78 7.76
N VAL A 221 26.94 -5.77 7.07
CA VAL A 221 28.36 -5.48 6.92
C VAL A 221 28.87 -4.66 8.11
N ALA A 222 29.25 -5.37 9.17
CA ALA A 222 29.95 -4.80 10.32
C ALA A 222 31.47 -5.04 10.22
N ALA A 223 32.27 -4.03 10.55
CA ALA A 223 33.73 -4.15 10.56
C ALA A 223 34.19 -5.26 11.51
N GLY A 224 35.07 -6.16 11.02
CA GLY A 224 35.64 -7.26 11.81
C GLY A 224 34.80 -8.53 11.90
N SER A 225 33.63 -8.60 11.26
CA SER A 225 32.85 -9.85 11.19
C SER A 225 33.46 -10.80 10.14
N PRO A 226 33.77 -12.06 10.49
CA PRO A 226 34.31 -13.04 9.53
C PRO A 226 33.30 -13.46 8.47
N HIS A 227 32.00 -13.23 8.71
CA HIS A 227 30.93 -13.56 7.76
C HIS A 227 30.83 -12.61 6.57
N VAL A 228 31.54 -11.48 6.62
CA VAL A 228 31.55 -10.47 5.55
C VAL A 228 32.94 -10.27 4.94
N ALA A 229 33.89 -11.12 5.31
CA ALA A 229 35.25 -11.11 4.77
C ALA A 229 35.29 -11.78 3.39
N HIS A 230 36.02 -11.16 2.46
CA HIS A 230 36.40 -11.75 1.19
C HIS A 230 37.92 -11.96 1.18
N PRO A 231 38.43 -13.13 0.77
CA PRO A 231 39.86 -13.47 0.84
C PRO A 231 40.70 -12.82 -0.28
N GLY A 232 40.28 -11.66 -0.77
CA GLY A 232 40.98 -10.95 -1.84
C GLY A 232 41.22 -11.76 -3.13
N VAL A 233 42.35 -11.49 -3.76
CA VAL A 233 42.78 -12.11 -5.03
C VAL A 233 43.61 -13.37 -4.83
N ASP A 234 44.22 -13.53 -3.66
CA ASP A 234 45.03 -14.71 -3.34
C ASP A 234 44.21 -15.91 -2.84
N GLY A 235 42.93 -15.69 -2.52
CA GLY A 235 41.99 -16.71 -2.09
C GLY A 235 42.22 -17.21 -0.66
N THR A 236 43.07 -16.53 0.12
CA THR A 236 43.47 -16.90 1.48
C THR A 236 42.99 -15.87 2.50
N PHE A 237 42.21 -16.28 3.50
CA PHE A 237 41.82 -15.37 4.59
C PHE A 237 42.98 -15.00 5.51
N GLY A 238 42.90 -13.81 6.12
CA GLY A 238 43.86 -13.31 7.09
C GLY A 238 45.08 -12.66 6.45
N THR A 239 45.03 -12.37 5.16
CA THR A 239 46.09 -11.70 4.39
C THR A 239 45.77 -10.21 4.22
N ALA A 240 46.69 -9.48 3.58
CA ALA A 240 46.56 -8.04 3.45
C ALA A 240 45.46 -7.64 2.46
N ASP A 241 45.18 -8.42 1.43
CA ASP A 241 44.19 -8.18 0.37
C ASP A 241 42.75 -8.54 0.74
N ASP A 242 42.54 -9.05 1.96
CA ASP A 242 41.21 -9.26 2.52
C ASP A 242 40.35 -7.99 2.39
N GLY A 243 39.15 -8.19 1.87
CA GLY A 243 38.14 -7.17 1.68
C GLY A 243 36.91 -7.45 2.51
N VAL A 244 35.99 -6.49 2.48
CA VAL A 244 34.67 -6.59 3.10
C VAL A 244 33.61 -6.42 2.02
N GLY A 245 32.68 -7.37 1.97
CA GLY A 245 31.60 -7.42 1.00
C GLY A 245 30.26 -7.83 1.59
N SER A 246 29.32 -8.10 0.70
CA SER A 246 27.96 -8.50 1.04
C SER A 246 27.80 -10.02 0.92
N PRO A 247 27.31 -10.70 1.97
CA PRO A 247 26.99 -12.12 1.89
C PRO A 247 25.80 -12.35 0.94
N GLY A 248 25.95 -13.25 -0.04
CA GLY A 248 24.88 -13.65 -0.94
C GLY A 248 24.41 -15.08 -0.65
N VAL A 249 24.44 -15.94 -1.66
CA VAL A 249 23.98 -17.33 -1.56
C VAL A 249 25.15 -18.33 -1.45
N PRO A 250 24.96 -19.48 -0.78
CA PRO A 250 25.86 -20.62 -0.97
C PRO A 250 25.96 -20.99 -2.44
N LEU A 251 27.14 -21.38 -2.92
CA LEU A 251 27.27 -21.84 -4.31
C LEU A 251 26.40 -23.08 -4.51
N ASN A 252 25.48 -23.01 -5.46
CA ASN A 252 24.51 -24.08 -5.70
C ASN A 252 24.25 -24.30 -7.19
N GLY A 253 23.89 -25.53 -7.54
CA GLY A 253 23.47 -25.89 -8.89
C GLY A 253 22.01 -25.52 -9.19
N PRO A 254 21.56 -25.66 -10.45
CA PRO A 254 20.18 -25.39 -10.84
C PRO A 254 19.16 -26.31 -10.16
N ASP A 255 19.58 -27.47 -9.68
CA ASP A 255 18.77 -28.44 -8.92
C ASP A 255 18.71 -28.14 -7.41
N GLY A 256 19.32 -27.03 -6.97
CA GLY A 256 19.40 -26.64 -5.56
C GLY A 256 20.56 -27.28 -4.81
N SER A 257 21.27 -28.25 -5.38
CA SER A 257 22.36 -28.93 -4.67
C SER A 257 23.53 -28.00 -4.40
N TYR A 258 24.03 -27.99 -3.17
CA TYR A 258 25.19 -27.17 -2.79
C TYR A 258 26.49 -27.73 -3.37
N ILE A 259 27.34 -26.81 -3.81
CA ILE A 259 28.63 -27.05 -4.45
C ILE A 259 29.70 -26.46 -3.53
N TRP A 260 30.83 -27.16 -3.41
CA TRP A 260 31.96 -26.68 -2.63
C TRP A 260 32.67 -25.52 -3.33
N GLU A 261 32.73 -24.38 -2.66
CA GLU A 261 33.56 -23.24 -3.06
C GLU A 261 34.84 -23.24 -2.19
N PRO A 262 36.06 -23.17 -2.77
CA PRO A 262 37.31 -23.30 -2.00
C PRO A 262 37.49 -22.40 -0.78
N SER A 263 37.02 -21.16 -0.82
CA SER A 263 37.15 -20.18 0.27
C SER A 263 35.98 -20.24 1.26
N PHE A 264 34.76 -20.42 0.78
CA PHE A 264 33.54 -20.34 1.56
C PHE A 264 33.02 -21.72 2.00
N GLY A 265 33.47 -22.79 1.37
CA GLY A 265 32.98 -24.16 1.59
C GLY A 265 31.53 -24.27 1.11
N LEU A 266 30.64 -24.66 2.03
CA LEU A 266 29.18 -24.63 1.80
C LEU A 266 28.49 -23.42 2.46
N ARG A 267 29.26 -22.42 2.93
CA ARG A 267 28.69 -21.19 3.50
C ARG A 267 28.26 -20.24 2.38
N PRO A 268 27.41 -19.24 2.67
CA PRO A 268 27.16 -18.14 1.76
C PRO A 268 28.46 -17.50 1.27
N GLN A 269 28.54 -17.26 -0.05
CA GLN A 269 29.65 -16.53 -0.64
C GLN A 269 29.56 -15.05 -0.28
N VAL A 270 30.69 -14.35 -0.29
CA VAL A 270 30.77 -12.91 -0.02
C VAL A 270 31.21 -12.21 -1.30
N THR A 271 30.63 -11.06 -1.63
CA THR A 271 31.08 -10.27 -2.78
C THR A 271 32.47 -9.67 -2.57
N ARG A 272 33.28 -9.53 -3.63
CA ARG A 272 34.59 -8.86 -3.54
C ARG A 272 34.54 -7.37 -3.26
N ARG A 273 33.41 -6.72 -3.56
CA ARG A 273 33.18 -5.30 -3.35
C ARG A 273 32.00 -5.10 -2.42
N LYS A 274 32.08 -4.07 -1.59
CA LYS A 274 30.99 -3.62 -0.75
C LYS A 274 29.82 -3.12 -1.60
N ALA A 275 28.58 -3.46 -1.24
CA ALA A 275 27.39 -2.93 -1.88
C ALA A 275 27.39 -1.38 -1.89
N GLN A 276 27.20 -0.79 -3.08
CA GLN A 276 26.99 0.65 -3.19
C GLN A 276 25.60 1.02 -2.67
N SER A 277 25.44 2.29 -2.30
CA SER A 277 24.10 2.81 -2.07
C SER A 277 23.35 2.93 -3.38
N ILE A 278 22.10 2.46 -3.39
CA ILE A 278 21.15 2.68 -4.48
C ILE A 278 20.41 4.03 -4.35
N ASN A 279 20.54 4.72 -3.21
CA ASN A 279 20.01 6.09 -3.10
C ASN A 279 20.75 6.96 -4.10
N GLU A 280 19.97 7.76 -4.82
CA GLU A 280 20.44 8.64 -5.89
C GLU A 280 21.06 7.93 -7.11
N ALA A 281 20.97 6.59 -7.20
CA ALA A 281 21.51 5.86 -8.35
C ALA A 281 20.85 6.31 -9.67
N ALA A 282 19.58 6.73 -9.60
CA ALA A 282 18.82 7.27 -10.72
C ALA A 282 19.37 8.56 -11.36
N PHE A 283 20.29 9.28 -10.69
CA PHE A 283 20.88 10.51 -11.23
C PHE A 283 22.21 10.27 -11.96
N THR A 284 22.63 9.01 -12.12
CA THR A 284 23.87 8.71 -12.85
C THR A 284 23.66 8.69 -14.35
N ASP A 285 24.69 9.11 -15.09
CA ASP A 285 24.72 9.20 -16.55
C ASP A 285 25.99 8.58 -17.15
N GLN A 286 26.74 7.80 -16.35
CA GLN A 286 28.02 7.17 -16.72
C GLN A 286 28.06 5.69 -16.31
N GLY A 287 26.88 5.07 -16.24
CA GLY A 287 26.67 3.71 -15.75
C GLY A 287 26.71 3.53 -14.22
N LEU A 288 26.25 2.36 -13.78
CA LEU A 288 26.14 1.97 -12.36
C LEU A 288 27.19 0.92 -11.94
N PHE A 289 27.22 0.63 -10.64
CA PHE A 289 28.28 -0.05 -9.90
C PHE A 289 29.56 0.79 -9.69
N TRP A 290 30.49 0.25 -8.91
CA TRP A 290 31.80 0.83 -8.65
C TRP A 290 32.65 1.03 -9.91
N ASP A 291 32.49 0.17 -10.92
CA ASP A 291 33.23 0.14 -12.18
C ASP A 291 32.44 0.68 -13.38
N GLY A 292 31.15 0.99 -13.20
CA GLY A 292 30.30 1.50 -14.28
C GLY A 292 29.91 0.44 -15.31
N ARG A 293 29.95 -0.86 -14.97
CA ARG A 293 29.67 -1.96 -15.92
C ARG A 293 28.21 -2.05 -16.37
N ALA A 294 27.27 -1.51 -15.58
CA ALA A 294 25.88 -1.38 -16.01
C ALA A 294 25.75 -0.09 -16.82
N GLY A 295 25.82 -0.23 -18.15
CA GLY A 295 25.77 0.91 -19.08
C GLY A 295 24.37 1.53 -19.21
N ASP A 296 24.31 2.69 -19.87
CA ASP A 296 23.09 3.50 -20.01
C ASP A 296 22.10 3.00 -21.07
N VAL A 297 22.40 1.88 -21.74
CA VAL A 297 21.50 1.20 -22.69
C VAL A 297 21.04 -0.11 -22.07
N PHE A 298 19.73 -0.24 -21.88
CA PHE A 298 19.12 -1.47 -21.39
C PHE A 298 18.87 -2.42 -22.56
N VAL A 299 19.51 -3.58 -22.47
CA VAL A 299 19.42 -4.66 -23.46
C VAL A 299 18.62 -5.79 -22.86
N ASP A 300 17.67 -6.31 -23.63
CA ASP A 300 16.95 -7.52 -23.25
C ASP A 300 17.95 -8.71 -23.21
N PRO A 301 18.16 -9.34 -22.04
CA PRO A 301 19.14 -10.41 -21.91
C PRO A 301 18.76 -11.69 -22.68
N VAL A 302 17.51 -11.84 -23.12
CA VAL A 302 17.05 -12.99 -23.89
C VAL A 302 17.29 -12.79 -25.38
N THR A 303 16.94 -11.62 -25.92
CA THR A 303 17.04 -11.33 -27.37
C THR A 303 18.37 -10.69 -27.78
N GLY A 304 19.06 -10.02 -26.85
CA GLY A 304 20.27 -9.24 -27.12
C GLY A 304 20.01 -7.88 -27.78
N GLU A 305 18.75 -7.50 -27.97
CA GLU A 305 18.35 -6.23 -28.59
C GLU A 305 18.06 -5.15 -27.53
N PRO A 306 18.18 -3.85 -27.86
CA PRO A 306 17.76 -2.78 -26.96
C PRO A 306 16.29 -2.93 -26.55
N ALA A 307 16.02 -2.85 -25.25
CA ALA A 307 14.67 -3.00 -24.71
C ALA A 307 13.72 -1.85 -25.08
N PHE A 308 14.27 -0.70 -25.52
CA PHE A 308 13.52 0.46 -25.95
C PHE A 308 13.90 0.87 -27.37
N ALA A 309 12.89 1.14 -28.21
CA ALA A 309 13.08 1.50 -29.62
C ALA A 309 13.72 2.89 -29.83
N GLU A 310 13.52 3.83 -28.90
CA GLU A 310 14.10 5.18 -28.93
C GLU A 310 14.55 5.58 -27.52
N ALA A 311 15.86 5.57 -27.26
CA ALA A 311 16.42 6.21 -26.08
C ALA A 311 16.58 7.72 -26.37
N ALA A 312 15.92 8.58 -25.59
CA ALA A 312 16.27 10.00 -25.61
C ALA A 312 17.76 10.12 -25.20
N PRO A 313 18.60 10.91 -25.89
CA PRO A 313 20.06 10.95 -25.66
C PRO A 313 20.53 11.36 -24.26
N LEU A 314 19.61 11.68 -23.34
CA LEU A 314 19.86 12.29 -22.03
C LEU A 314 19.35 11.45 -20.85
N GLU A 315 18.70 10.31 -21.09
CA GLU A 315 18.04 9.54 -20.02
C GLU A 315 18.70 8.16 -19.87
N SER A 316 19.47 7.98 -18.79
CA SER A 316 20.16 6.72 -18.49
C SER A 316 19.17 5.58 -18.18
N GLN A 317 19.44 4.41 -18.77
CA GLN A 317 18.75 3.15 -18.51
C GLN A 317 19.60 2.20 -17.64
N ALA A 318 20.61 2.75 -16.96
CA ALA A 318 21.55 1.94 -16.18
C ALA A 318 20.87 1.20 -15.02
N LEU A 319 19.80 1.75 -14.42
CA LEU A 319 19.07 1.08 -13.35
C LEU A 319 18.40 -0.21 -13.84
N GLU A 320 17.75 -0.17 -15.00
CA GLU A 320 17.14 -1.36 -15.60
C GLU A 320 18.17 -2.46 -15.85
N THR A 321 19.34 -2.08 -16.40
CA THR A 321 20.47 -3.00 -16.62
C THR A 321 21.01 -3.55 -15.29
N GLN A 322 21.22 -2.66 -14.32
CA GLN A 322 21.81 -3.02 -13.03
C GLN A 322 20.89 -3.92 -12.20
N ALA A 323 19.58 -3.73 -12.28
CA ALA A 323 18.60 -4.52 -11.53
C ALA A 323 18.64 -6.02 -11.87
N LEU A 324 19.04 -6.38 -13.10
CA LEU A 324 19.09 -7.78 -13.54
C LEU A 324 20.39 -8.50 -13.20
N MET A 325 21.51 -7.78 -13.07
CA MET A 325 22.83 -8.40 -12.91
C MET A 325 22.96 -9.22 -11.59
N PRO A 326 22.50 -8.73 -10.42
CA PRO A 326 22.52 -9.51 -9.18
C PRO A 326 21.73 -10.81 -9.27
N LEU A 327 20.59 -10.80 -9.98
CA LEU A 327 19.65 -11.94 -10.05
C LEU A 327 20.27 -13.21 -10.65
N VAL A 328 21.28 -13.04 -11.51
CA VAL A 328 22.00 -14.15 -12.18
C VAL A 328 23.42 -14.35 -11.65
N SER A 329 23.89 -13.50 -10.73
CA SER A 329 25.22 -13.61 -10.12
C SER A 329 25.25 -14.73 -9.10
N GLU A 330 26.07 -15.76 -9.33
CA GLU A 330 26.20 -16.92 -8.44
C GLU A 330 26.69 -16.59 -7.02
N VAL A 331 27.33 -15.43 -6.87
CA VAL A 331 27.79 -14.94 -5.56
C VAL A 331 26.66 -14.19 -4.82
N GLU A 332 25.73 -13.56 -5.55
CA GLU A 332 24.71 -12.69 -4.98
C GLU A 332 23.36 -13.39 -4.82
N MET A 333 22.69 -13.75 -5.93
CA MET A 333 21.32 -14.31 -5.92
C MET A 333 21.12 -15.50 -6.86
N GLY A 334 21.99 -15.71 -7.84
CA GLY A 334 21.87 -16.76 -8.86
C GLY A 334 22.42 -18.11 -8.41
N SER A 335 22.18 -19.15 -9.21
CA SER A 335 22.84 -20.46 -9.09
C SER A 335 23.86 -20.62 -10.23
N LEU A 336 24.87 -21.46 -10.05
CA LEU A 336 25.81 -21.81 -11.11
C LEU A 336 25.06 -22.43 -12.29
N GLY A 337 25.27 -21.88 -13.50
CA GLY A 337 24.56 -22.31 -14.71
C GLY A 337 23.07 -21.94 -14.75
N GLY A 338 22.58 -21.19 -13.75
CA GLY A 338 21.26 -20.57 -13.77
C GLY A 338 21.28 -19.32 -14.64
N GLY A 339 20.33 -19.20 -15.56
CA GLY A 339 20.17 -18.03 -16.42
C GLY A 339 18.98 -17.15 -15.98
N ILE A 340 18.74 -16.09 -16.75
CA ILE A 340 17.63 -15.17 -16.51
C ILE A 340 16.26 -15.85 -16.60
N ASP A 341 16.11 -16.88 -17.45
CA ASP A 341 14.87 -17.65 -17.58
C ASP A 341 14.47 -18.35 -16.27
N ALA A 342 15.46 -18.82 -15.50
CA ALA A 342 15.21 -19.43 -14.19
C ALA A 342 14.71 -18.38 -13.17
N VAL A 343 15.13 -17.13 -13.29
CA VAL A 343 14.65 -16.02 -12.48
C VAL A 343 13.21 -15.67 -12.86
N VAL A 344 12.91 -15.58 -14.16
CA VAL A 344 11.55 -15.30 -14.68
C VAL A 344 10.57 -16.37 -14.19
N ALA A 345 10.89 -17.65 -14.38
CA ALA A 345 10.04 -18.75 -13.92
C ALA A 345 9.81 -18.70 -12.41
N ARG A 346 10.85 -18.38 -11.62
CA ARG A 346 10.72 -18.25 -10.17
C ARG A 346 9.79 -17.11 -9.76
N VAL A 347 9.84 -15.97 -10.45
CA VAL A 347 8.91 -14.86 -10.21
C VAL A 347 7.48 -15.28 -10.57
N GLU A 348 7.27 -15.94 -11.70
CA GLU A 348 5.94 -16.41 -12.12
C GLU A 348 5.30 -17.39 -11.13
N GLU A 349 6.10 -18.30 -10.57
CA GLU A 349 5.64 -19.35 -9.66
C GLU A 349 5.51 -18.89 -8.19
N SER A 350 6.13 -17.76 -7.83
CA SER A 350 6.16 -17.30 -6.44
C SER A 350 4.89 -16.53 -6.06
N GLN A 351 4.44 -16.73 -4.82
CA GLN A 351 3.47 -15.82 -4.22
C GLN A 351 4.21 -14.56 -3.72
N PRO A 352 3.77 -13.34 -4.09
CA PRO A 352 4.49 -12.12 -3.73
C PRO A 352 4.76 -11.98 -2.23
N LEU A 353 6.03 -11.78 -1.86
CA LEU A 353 6.49 -11.55 -0.48
C LEU A 353 6.09 -12.66 0.53
N ALA A 354 5.88 -13.90 0.07
CA ALA A 354 5.44 -15.02 0.93
C ALA A 354 6.37 -15.29 2.13
N LEU A 355 7.66 -15.01 1.98
CA LEU A 355 8.65 -15.22 3.04
C LEU A 355 8.65 -14.12 4.11
N ALA A 356 8.19 -12.92 3.78
CA ALA A 356 8.25 -11.77 4.67
C ALA A 356 7.36 -12.01 5.92
N PRO A 357 7.87 -11.83 7.15
CA PRO A 357 7.05 -11.91 8.35
C PRO A 357 6.11 -10.72 8.55
N SER A 358 6.43 -9.59 7.94
CA SER A 358 5.57 -8.41 7.92
C SER A 358 5.81 -7.60 6.66
N VAL A 359 4.73 -7.09 6.08
CA VAL A 359 4.73 -6.25 4.88
C VAL A 359 4.06 -4.92 5.24
N PRO A 360 4.55 -3.76 4.75
CA PRO A 360 3.89 -2.48 4.96
C PRO A 360 2.40 -2.57 4.57
N PRO A 361 1.47 -2.08 5.40
CA PRO A 361 0.04 -2.27 5.15
C PRO A 361 -0.40 -1.80 3.77
N ALA A 362 0.10 -0.66 3.28
CA ALA A 362 -0.19 -0.14 1.94
C ALA A 362 0.16 -1.15 0.83
N LEU A 363 1.36 -1.72 0.90
CA LEU A 363 1.86 -2.68 -0.08
C LEU A 363 1.06 -3.99 0.00
N LEU A 364 0.80 -4.48 1.22
CA LEU A 364 0.00 -5.69 1.45
C LEU A 364 -1.44 -5.54 0.92
N ARG A 365 -2.06 -4.37 1.12
CA ARG A 365 -3.41 -4.06 0.59
C ARG A 365 -3.44 -4.05 -0.92
N TRP A 366 -2.43 -3.43 -1.54
CA TRP A 366 -2.35 -3.40 -2.99
C TRP A 366 -2.16 -4.82 -3.55
N ILE A 367 -1.18 -5.59 -3.04
CA ILE A 367 -0.94 -6.98 -3.47
C ILE A 367 -2.22 -7.82 -3.30
N GLY A 368 -2.75 -7.90 -2.07
CA GLY A 368 -3.85 -8.79 -1.72
C GLY A 368 -3.53 -10.26 -2.03
N ASP A 369 -4.44 -10.95 -2.67
CA ASP A 369 -4.34 -12.37 -3.07
C ASP A 369 -3.73 -12.59 -4.46
N ARG A 370 -3.27 -11.53 -5.13
CA ARG A 370 -2.85 -11.57 -6.53
C ARG A 370 -1.49 -12.22 -6.73
N SER A 371 -1.37 -12.96 -7.82
CA SER A 371 -0.14 -13.52 -8.35
C SER A 371 0.73 -12.45 -9.02
N TYR A 372 2.02 -12.71 -9.23
CA TYR A 372 2.88 -11.80 -9.99
C TYR A 372 2.32 -11.48 -11.38
N PRO A 373 1.87 -12.45 -12.22
CA PRO A 373 1.24 -12.14 -13.50
C PRO A 373 0.12 -11.07 -13.41
N GLU A 374 -0.74 -11.11 -12.39
CA GLU A 374 -1.79 -10.09 -12.20
C GLU A 374 -1.23 -8.73 -11.76
N LEU A 375 -0.13 -8.71 -11.00
CA LEU A 375 0.58 -7.46 -10.67
C LEU A 375 1.28 -6.86 -11.90
N PHE A 376 1.83 -7.70 -12.79
CA PHE A 376 2.40 -7.28 -14.07
C PHE A 376 1.31 -6.75 -15.02
N GLU A 377 0.12 -7.35 -15.03
CA GLU A 377 -1.03 -6.85 -15.78
C GLU A 377 -1.40 -5.42 -15.35
N GLU A 378 -1.46 -5.13 -14.05
CA GLU A 378 -1.75 -3.77 -13.59
C GLU A 378 -0.61 -2.79 -13.96
N ALA A 379 0.65 -3.21 -13.85
CA ALA A 379 1.81 -2.34 -14.06
C ALA A 379 2.17 -2.08 -15.54
N PHE A 380 1.93 -3.07 -16.41
CA PHE A 380 2.37 -3.07 -17.81
C PHE A 380 1.25 -3.32 -18.83
N GLY A 381 0.03 -3.65 -18.38
CA GLY A 381 -1.10 -3.99 -19.25
C GLY A 381 -0.96 -5.36 -19.94
N THR A 382 -0.18 -6.26 -19.35
CA THR A 382 0.02 -7.64 -19.81
C THR A 382 0.44 -8.51 -18.63
N PRO A 383 -0.02 -9.78 -18.53
CA PRO A 383 0.34 -10.64 -17.41
C PRO A 383 1.72 -11.30 -17.59
N GLU A 384 2.35 -11.08 -18.74
CA GLU A 384 3.63 -11.67 -19.09
C GLU A 384 4.75 -11.14 -18.19
N VAL A 385 5.32 -12.03 -17.38
CA VAL A 385 6.54 -11.77 -16.61
C VAL A 385 7.74 -11.95 -17.54
N SER A 386 8.60 -10.94 -17.63
CA SER A 386 9.80 -11.01 -18.46
C SER A 386 10.97 -10.32 -17.76
N ALA A 387 12.20 -10.68 -18.13
CA ALA A 387 13.40 -10.05 -17.62
C ALA A 387 13.37 -8.52 -17.79
N VAL A 388 12.95 -8.06 -18.97
CA VAL A 388 12.80 -6.64 -19.29
C VAL A 388 11.81 -5.96 -18.33
N ARG A 389 10.64 -6.55 -18.07
CA ARG A 389 9.64 -5.97 -17.16
C ARG A 389 10.05 -6.04 -15.68
N ILE A 390 10.77 -7.09 -15.27
CA ILE A 390 11.36 -7.18 -13.92
C ILE A 390 12.34 -6.02 -13.71
N GLY A 391 13.28 -5.82 -14.64
CA GLY A 391 14.26 -4.72 -14.58
C GLY A 391 13.59 -3.35 -14.56
N MET A 392 12.57 -3.14 -15.41
CA MET A 392 11.80 -1.90 -15.43
C MET A 392 11.03 -1.61 -14.14
N ALA A 393 10.42 -2.64 -13.53
CA ALA A 393 9.67 -2.48 -12.29
C ALA A 393 10.61 -2.10 -11.14
N ILE A 394 11.70 -2.86 -10.94
CA ILE A 394 12.71 -2.58 -9.90
C ILE A 394 13.28 -1.17 -10.09
N ALA A 395 13.69 -0.81 -11.30
CA ALA A 395 14.23 0.51 -11.61
C ALA A 395 13.20 1.64 -11.38
N SER A 396 11.89 1.38 -11.56
CA SER A 396 10.85 2.36 -11.25
C SER A 396 10.77 2.64 -9.74
N TYR A 397 10.89 1.60 -8.91
CA TYR A 397 10.96 1.75 -7.46
C TYR A 397 12.24 2.49 -7.02
N GLU A 398 13.40 2.09 -7.53
CA GLU A 398 14.68 2.75 -7.20
C GLU A 398 14.70 4.24 -7.56
N ARG A 399 14.02 4.65 -8.63
CA ARG A 399 13.85 6.08 -8.98
C ARG A 399 13.07 6.90 -7.95
N THR A 400 12.32 6.24 -7.05
CA THR A 400 11.65 6.92 -5.94
C THR A 400 12.53 7.08 -4.70
N LEU A 401 13.69 6.42 -4.65
CA LEU A 401 14.63 6.41 -3.52
C LEU A 401 15.65 7.54 -3.64
N TYR A 402 15.18 8.79 -3.56
CA TYR A 402 16.03 9.98 -3.50
C TYR A 402 15.79 10.76 -2.20
N SER A 403 16.89 11.28 -1.66
CA SER A 403 16.96 11.90 -0.33
C SER A 403 17.12 13.41 -0.45
N ASP A 404 15.99 14.12 -0.46
CA ASP A 404 15.89 15.57 -0.64
C ASP A 404 15.51 16.36 0.64
N GLN A 405 15.65 15.76 1.83
CA GLN A 405 15.29 16.37 3.12
C GLN A 405 16.40 16.26 4.19
N ALA A 406 17.67 16.14 3.78
CA ALA A 406 18.79 16.18 4.72
C ALA A 406 18.97 17.60 5.31
N GLU A 407 19.66 17.72 6.44
CA GLU A 407 19.86 19.04 7.07
C GLU A 407 20.56 20.04 6.14
N ILE A 408 21.50 19.55 5.31
CA ILE A 408 22.18 20.37 4.30
C ILE A 408 21.21 20.99 3.29
N ASP A 409 20.09 20.34 2.99
CA ASP A 409 19.06 20.86 2.08
C ASP A 409 18.32 22.03 2.73
N LEU A 410 18.09 21.97 4.05
CA LEU A 410 17.50 23.06 4.84
C LEU A 410 18.45 24.26 4.97
N TYR A 411 19.75 24.01 5.20
CA TYR A 411 20.77 25.06 5.27
C TYR A 411 20.94 25.77 3.94
N THR A 412 21.07 25.01 2.84
CA THR A 412 21.29 25.59 1.51
C THR A 412 20.07 26.32 0.98
N SER A 413 18.87 25.93 1.44
CA SER A 413 17.62 26.62 1.17
C SER A 413 17.35 27.80 2.11
N GLU A 414 18.24 28.08 3.07
CA GLU A 414 18.07 29.14 4.09
C GLU A 414 16.78 29.00 4.91
N ILE A 415 16.22 27.79 4.99
CA ILE A 415 15.08 27.45 5.84
C ILE A 415 15.54 27.37 7.30
N ARG A 416 16.77 26.89 7.50
CA ARG A 416 17.45 26.81 8.80
C ARG A 416 18.80 27.50 8.70
N ALA A 417 19.21 28.17 9.79
CA ALA A 417 20.54 28.76 9.87
C ALA A 417 21.62 27.67 9.77
N GLU A 418 22.59 27.87 8.89
CA GLU A 418 23.73 26.96 8.73
C GLU A 418 24.68 27.09 9.94
N PRO A 419 25.06 25.98 10.59
CA PRO A 419 26.05 26.01 11.66
C PRO A 419 27.43 26.44 11.16
N ALA A 420 28.20 27.14 12.00
CA ALA A 420 29.54 27.60 11.63
C ALA A 420 30.51 26.47 11.24
N SER A 421 30.35 25.25 11.78
CA SER A 421 31.13 24.08 11.37
C SER A 421 30.86 23.68 9.93
N VAL A 422 29.58 23.65 9.52
CA VAL A 422 29.15 23.33 8.16
C VAL A 422 29.67 24.39 7.18
N THR A 423 29.61 25.68 7.55
CA THR A 423 30.16 26.76 6.71
C THR A 423 31.67 26.60 6.50
N ARG A 424 32.44 26.37 7.57
CA ARG A 424 33.89 26.13 7.46
C ARG A 424 34.20 24.89 6.62
N ALA A 425 33.43 23.81 6.80
CA ALA A 425 33.58 22.59 6.02
C ALA A 425 33.35 22.82 4.52
N ARG A 426 32.35 23.62 4.14
CA ARG A 426 32.08 23.97 2.74
C ARG A 426 33.24 24.75 2.10
N ASP A 427 33.90 25.61 2.87
CA ASP A 427 35.13 26.29 2.42
C ASP A 427 36.31 25.32 2.30
N LEU A 428 36.40 24.34 3.21
CA LEU A 428 37.37 23.25 3.13
C LEU A 428 37.17 22.39 1.88
N LEU A 429 35.94 22.08 1.48
CA LEU A 429 35.69 21.29 0.26
C LEU A 429 36.34 21.91 -0.98
N LYS A 430 36.38 23.24 -1.08
CA LYS A 430 37.03 23.97 -2.17
C LYS A 430 38.54 24.09 -1.97
N THR A 431 38.95 24.57 -0.79
CA THR A 431 40.37 24.85 -0.51
C THR A 431 41.23 23.58 -0.40
N LYS A 432 40.60 22.43 -0.14
CA LYS A 432 41.21 21.10 -0.12
C LYS A 432 40.82 20.23 -1.33
N PHE A 433 40.20 20.80 -2.36
CA PHE A 433 39.90 20.16 -3.65
C PHE A 433 38.97 18.93 -3.59
N CYS A 434 38.21 18.76 -2.51
CA CYS A 434 37.20 17.70 -2.43
C CYS A 434 36.10 17.92 -3.48
N ASP A 435 35.79 19.19 -3.77
CA ASP A 435 34.79 19.62 -4.77
C ASP A 435 35.17 19.30 -6.22
N GLN A 436 36.39 18.83 -6.50
CA GLN A 436 36.78 18.42 -7.85
C GLN A 436 36.06 17.14 -8.26
N CYS A 437 35.77 16.26 -7.29
CA CYS A 437 35.02 15.03 -7.48
C CYS A 437 33.65 15.08 -6.76
N HIS A 438 33.58 15.64 -5.55
CA HIS A 438 32.37 15.70 -4.73
C HIS A 438 31.66 17.06 -4.83
N ARG A 439 30.92 17.25 -5.92
CA ARG A 439 30.23 18.51 -6.25
C ARG A 439 28.78 18.31 -6.66
N GLY A 440 28.04 19.41 -6.79
CA GLY A 440 26.62 19.39 -7.16
C GLY A 440 25.72 18.90 -6.02
N GLY A 441 24.42 18.77 -6.30
CA GLY A 441 23.43 18.31 -5.32
C GLY A 441 23.66 16.88 -4.80
N LEU A 442 24.39 16.05 -5.56
CA LEU A 442 24.76 14.68 -5.17
C LEU A 442 26.05 14.61 -4.35
N LEU A 443 26.85 15.69 -4.35
CA LEU A 443 28.22 15.66 -3.86
C LEU A 443 29.04 14.52 -4.50
N GLY A 444 28.96 14.41 -5.82
CA GLY A 444 29.61 13.38 -6.63
C GLY A 444 29.50 13.74 -8.11
N ASP A 445 30.56 13.49 -8.87
CA ASP A 445 30.63 13.85 -10.29
C ASP A 445 30.37 12.68 -11.24
N ASN A 446 30.05 11.50 -10.71
CA ASN A 446 29.82 10.24 -11.44
C ASN A 446 31.00 9.79 -12.32
N ARG A 447 32.21 10.33 -12.12
CA ARG A 447 33.40 9.93 -12.87
C ARG A 447 34.22 8.88 -12.14
N PHE A 448 35.25 8.37 -12.82
CA PHE A 448 36.09 7.28 -12.34
C PHE A 448 37.47 7.80 -11.94
N HIS A 449 37.87 7.52 -10.70
CA HIS A 449 39.10 8.03 -10.10
C HIS A 449 39.88 6.93 -9.39
N PHE A 450 41.21 7.00 -9.43
CA PHE A 450 42.05 6.13 -8.61
C PHE A 450 42.59 6.92 -7.42
N LEU A 451 42.08 6.56 -6.23
CA LEU A 451 42.40 7.23 -4.97
C LEU A 451 43.58 6.60 -4.22
N GLY A 452 44.03 5.41 -4.62
CA GLY A 452 45.02 4.65 -3.87
C GLY A 452 44.47 4.00 -2.60
N VAL A 453 43.27 3.41 -2.66
CA VAL A 453 42.70 2.60 -1.56
C VAL A 453 43.37 1.23 -1.48
N ARG A 454 43.75 0.67 -2.64
CA ARG A 454 44.46 -0.60 -2.84
C ARG A 454 45.45 -0.47 -4.01
N PRO A 455 46.41 -1.39 -4.17
CA PRO A 455 47.12 -1.58 -5.44
C PRO A 455 46.14 -1.71 -6.61
N ASP A 456 46.53 -1.21 -7.79
CA ASP A 456 45.66 -1.15 -8.97
C ASP A 456 45.55 -2.48 -9.74
N ASP A 457 46.21 -3.52 -9.23
CA ASP A 457 46.17 -4.89 -9.70
C ASP A 457 45.41 -5.87 -8.80
N GLU A 458 45.15 -5.52 -7.54
CA GLU A 458 44.26 -6.28 -6.64
C GLU A 458 42.78 -6.14 -7.04
N ASP A 459 42.33 -4.93 -7.34
CA ASP A 459 41.01 -4.69 -7.95
C ASP A 459 41.16 -3.68 -9.10
N THR A 460 41.02 -4.17 -10.32
CA THR A 460 41.27 -3.36 -11.52
C THR A 460 40.15 -2.36 -11.82
N GLY A 461 39.02 -2.42 -11.09
CA GLY A 461 37.95 -1.42 -11.15
C GLY A 461 37.38 -1.23 -12.55
N ARG A 462 37.29 0.04 -12.99
CA ARG A 462 36.77 0.45 -14.31
C ARG A 462 37.45 -0.26 -15.49
N ALA A 463 38.71 -0.70 -15.36
CA ALA A 463 39.39 -1.42 -16.43
C ALA A 463 38.68 -2.72 -16.83
N GLU A 464 37.94 -3.34 -15.93
CA GLU A 464 37.14 -4.55 -16.22
C GLU A 464 35.99 -4.24 -17.18
N ALA A 465 35.35 -3.09 -17.00
CA ALA A 465 34.24 -2.65 -17.84
C ALA A 465 34.74 -1.99 -19.14
N SER A 466 35.84 -1.22 -19.09
CA SER A 466 36.33 -0.45 -20.24
C SER A 466 37.33 -1.18 -21.12
N GLY A 467 37.99 -2.22 -20.60
CA GLY A 467 39.11 -2.92 -21.26
C GLY A 467 40.40 -2.10 -21.37
N ARG A 468 40.46 -0.89 -20.78
CA ARG A 468 41.60 0.03 -20.93
C ARG A 468 42.52 -0.04 -19.72
N ALA A 469 43.81 -0.30 -19.96
CA ALA A 469 44.83 -0.34 -18.90
C ALA A 469 44.97 0.98 -18.11
N LEU A 470 44.66 2.12 -18.74
CA LEU A 470 44.68 3.44 -18.08
C LEU A 470 43.53 3.64 -17.08
N ASP A 471 42.57 2.73 -17.02
CA ASP A 471 41.45 2.78 -16.08
C ASP A 471 41.63 1.83 -14.89
N ARG A 472 42.80 1.17 -14.78
CA ARG A 472 43.10 0.26 -13.67
C ARG A 472 43.04 0.97 -12.33
N GLY A 473 42.34 0.35 -11.38
CA GLY A 473 42.11 0.84 -10.03
C GLY A 473 41.08 1.97 -9.94
N LYS A 474 40.55 2.48 -11.06
CA LYS A 474 39.60 3.59 -11.00
C LYS A 474 38.21 3.11 -10.60
N PHE A 475 37.58 3.84 -9.69
CA PHE A 475 36.22 3.60 -9.25
C PHE A 475 35.37 4.85 -9.37
N ARG A 476 34.07 4.65 -9.57
CA ARG A 476 33.08 5.72 -9.66
C ARG A 476 33.06 6.52 -8.35
N THR A 477 33.08 7.84 -8.44
CA THR A 477 32.86 8.74 -7.30
C THR A 477 31.49 8.46 -6.71
N ALA A 478 31.44 7.89 -5.50
CA ALA A 478 30.19 7.66 -4.79
C ALA A 478 29.56 9.01 -4.35
N ASN A 479 28.23 9.11 -4.42
CA ASN A 479 27.52 10.24 -3.84
C ASN A 479 27.69 10.26 -2.32
N LEU A 480 27.73 11.46 -1.71
CA LEU A 480 27.94 11.60 -0.25
C LEU A 480 26.64 11.75 0.55
N ARG A 481 25.48 11.83 -0.09
CA ARG A 481 24.19 11.82 0.62
C ARG A 481 24.08 10.57 1.49
N ASN A 482 23.57 10.67 2.71
CA ASN A 482 23.47 9.57 3.66
C ASN A 482 24.78 8.84 3.99
N VAL A 483 25.96 9.41 3.67
CA VAL A 483 27.25 8.72 3.88
C VAL A 483 27.47 8.28 5.33
N ALA A 484 26.95 9.02 6.30
CA ALA A 484 27.06 8.68 7.72
C ALA A 484 26.40 7.35 8.11
N LEU A 485 25.47 6.83 7.29
CA LEU A 485 24.79 5.56 7.53
C LEU A 485 25.49 4.35 6.88
N ARG A 486 26.56 4.58 6.10
CA ARG A 486 27.07 3.61 5.12
C ARG A 486 28.37 2.90 5.52
N ALA A 487 28.78 2.99 6.78
CA ALA A 487 29.99 2.29 7.23
C ALA A 487 29.90 0.77 6.97
N PRO A 488 31.03 0.09 6.70
CA PRO A 488 32.35 0.63 6.40
C PRO A 488 32.44 1.24 4.98
N PHE A 489 33.56 1.89 4.66
CA PHE A 489 33.71 2.76 3.49
C PHE A 489 34.69 2.23 2.44
N MET A 490 34.69 2.88 1.28
CA MET A 490 35.41 2.51 0.06
C MET A 490 34.84 1.26 -0.64
N HIS A 491 35.38 0.93 -1.82
CA HIS A 491 34.86 -0.15 -2.66
C HIS A 491 35.00 -1.54 -2.03
N ASN A 492 35.91 -1.70 -1.07
CA ASN A 492 36.23 -2.96 -0.38
C ASN A 492 35.95 -2.90 1.13
N GLY A 493 35.30 -1.83 1.63
CA GLY A 493 34.97 -1.70 3.05
C GLY A 493 36.17 -1.63 4.01
N SER A 494 37.37 -1.24 3.55
CA SER A 494 38.59 -1.24 4.36
C SER A 494 38.63 -0.19 5.47
N LEU A 495 37.78 0.85 5.41
CA LEU A 495 37.77 1.94 6.40
C LEU A 495 36.51 1.88 7.25
N ALA A 496 36.65 1.74 8.56
CA ALA A 496 35.53 1.49 9.46
C ALA A 496 34.66 2.72 9.81
N SER A 497 35.19 3.94 9.70
CA SER A 497 34.50 5.16 10.14
C SER A 497 34.72 6.35 9.20
N ILE A 498 33.88 7.40 9.32
CA ILE A 498 34.02 8.63 8.53
C ILE A 498 35.35 9.33 8.85
N GLU A 499 35.78 9.31 10.11
CA GLU A 499 37.07 9.85 10.55
C GLU A 499 38.22 9.15 9.83
N ALA A 500 38.17 7.82 9.72
CA ALA A 500 39.17 7.06 8.96
C ALA A 500 39.20 7.46 7.47
N VAL A 501 38.06 7.79 6.88
CA VAL A 501 37.96 8.32 5.50
C VAL A 501 38.60 9.71 5.39
N VAL A 502 38.29 10.62 6.32
CA VAL A 502 38.90 11.96 6.34
C VAL A 502 40.42 11.86 6.54
N ASP A 503 40.87 10.95 7.41
CA ASP A 503 42.29 10.68 7.62
C ASP A 503 42.97 10.10 6.38
N PHE A 504 42.27 9.24 5.62
CA PHE A 504 42.75 8.67 4.36
C PHE A 504 43.02 9.77 3.31
N TYR A 505 42.07 10.68 3.12
CA TYR A 505 42.29 11.82 2.23
C TYR A 505 43.36 12.77 2.79
N GLY A 506 43.40 12.98 4.11
CA GLY A 506 44.38 13.86 4.77
C GLY A 506 45.83 13.47 4.49
N ARG A 507 46.12 12.17 4.38
CA ARG A 507 47.45 11.62 4.05
C ARG A 507 47.68 11.35 2.56
N GLY A 508 46.68 11.59 1.71
CA GLY A 508 46.80 11.49 0.25
C GLY A 508 46.63 10.06 -0.30
N GLY A 509 45.88 9.20 0.37
CA GLY A 509 45.69 7.80 0.01
C GLY A 509 46.83 6.88 0.44
N ASP A 510 46.58 5.56 0.44
CA ASP A 510 47.48 4.56 1.03
C ASP A 510 48.42 3.90 0.01
N PHE A 511 48.02 3.88 -1.26
CA PHE A 511 48.78 3.28 -2.36
C PHE A 511 49.05 4.28 -3.48
N ASP A 512 50.11 4.03 -4.26
CA ASP A 512 50.49 4.86 -5.41
C ASP A 512 50.60 4.00 -6.68
N SER A 513 50.13 4.54 -7.81
CA SER A 513 50.26 3.95 -9.15
C SER A 513 50.24 5.07 -10.21
N PRO A 514 50.78 4.86 -11.43
CA PRO A 514 50.72 5.85 -12.51
C PRO A 514 49.32 6.45 -12.74
N ASN A 515 48.25 5.69 -12.54
CA ASN A 515 46.87 6.12 -12.77
C ASN A 515 46.27 7.01 -11.66
N LYS A 516 47.01 7.30 -10.58
CA LYS A 516 46.51 8.07 -9.42
C LYS A 516 46.30 9.55 -9.75
N ASP A 517 45.17 10.10 -9.30
CA ASP A 517 44.78 11.50 -9.45
C ASP A 517 45.55 12.45 -8.51
N ARG A 518 46.89 12.50 -8.63
CA ARG A 518 47.82 13.20 -7.72
C ARG A 518 47.60 14.71 -7.60
N ASN A 519 46.91 15.32 -8.56
CA ASN A 519 46.58 16.74 -8.49
C ASN A 519 45.58 17.05 -7.36
N PHE A 520 44.76 16.06 -6.98
CA PHE A 520 43.69 16.21 -6.00
C PHE A 520 43.88 15.29 -4.79
N VAL A 521 44.36 14.06 -5.00
CA VAL A 521 44.65 13.09 -3.95
C VAL A 521 46.13 13.22 -3.53
N ARG A 522 46.37 14.10 -2.56
CA ARG A 522 47.69 14.43 -2.01
C ARG A 522 47.57 14.77 -0.52
N VAL A 523 48.68 14.88 0.20
CA VAL A 523 48.67 15.32 1.61
C VAL A 523 48.01 16.70 1.73
N LEU A 524 46.94 16.79 2.51
CA LEU A 524 46.07 17.98 2.59
C LEU A 524 46.41 18.91 3.76
N GLY A 525 47.23 18.47 4.72
CA GLY A 525 47.56 19.24 5.91
C GLY A 525 46.33 19.63 6.72
N LEU A 526 45.42 18.67 6.97
CA LEU A 526 44.20 18.89 7.74
C LEU A 526 44.52 19.05 9.22
N THR A 527 44.08 20.16 9.81
CA THR A 527 44.10 20.37 11.26
C THR A 527 43.05 19.50 11.96
N GLU A 528 43.10 19.38 13.29
CA GLU A 528 42.05 18.70 14.05
C GLU A 528 40.68 19.35 13.86
N GLN A 529 40.65 20.69 13.80
CA GLN A 529 39.42 21.45 13.52
C GLN A 529 38.89 21.17 12.11
N ASP A 530 39.78 21.09 11.10
CA ASP A 530 39.36 20.76 9.72
C ASP A 530 38.69 19.38 9.68
N ARG A 531 39.24 18.40 10.39
CA ARG A 531 38.68 17.05 10.47
C ARG A 531 37.30 17.06 11.12
N ALA A 532 37.17 17.72 12.27
CA ALA A 532 35.90 17.82 12.98
C ALA A 532 34.81 18.52 12.15
N ASP A 533 35.17 19.59 11.44
CA ASP A 533 34.23 20.33 10.58
C ASP A 533 33.78 19.47 9.37
N LEU A 534 34.71 18.77 8.70
CA LEU A 534 34.38 17.85 7.61
C LEU A 534 33.47 16.70 8.07
N VAL A 535 33.75 16.09 9.22
CA VAL A 535 32.90 15.05 9.81
C VAL A 535 31.49 15.61 10.10
N SER A 536 31.41 16.79 10.73
CA SER A 536 30.12 17.47 10.99
C SER A 536 29.34 17.72 9.70
N PHE A 537 30.00 18.13 8.63
CA PHE A 537 29.37 18.29 7.31
C PHE A 537 28.84 16.97 6.77
N LEU A 538 29.62 15.88 6.80
CA LEU A 538 29.19 14.57 6.29
C LEU A 538 27.99 14.00 7.04
N HIS A 539 27.87 14.27 8.35
CA HIS A 539 26.66 13.94 9.13
C HIS A 539 25.42 14.72 8.69
N SER A 540 25.58 16.00 8.32
CA SER A 540 24.46 16.86 7.84
C SER A 540 23.84 16.39 6.51
N LEU A 541 24.49 15.44 5.82
CA LEU A 541 24.01 14.84 4.59
C LEU A 541 23.01 13.68 4.82
N THR A 542 22.69 13.37 6.07
CA THR A 542 21.77 12.29 6.44
C THR A 542 20.33 12.77 6.33
N ASP A 543 19.52 12.09 5.51
CA ASP A 543 18.09 12.35 5.41
C ASP A 543 17.34 11.58 6.51
N PRO A 544 16.51 12.25 7.32
CA PRO A 544 15.79 11.62 8.42
C PRO A 544 14.82 10.54 7.94
N ARG A 545 14.29 10.63 6.72
CA ARG A 545 13.38 9.61 6.16
C ARG A 545 14.10 8.32 5.82
N VAL A 546 15.35 8.43 5.34
CA VAL A 546 16.22 7.28 5.06
C VAL A 546 16.62 6.61 6.37
N ALA A 547 17.11 7.40 7.34
CA ALA A 547 17.53 6.91 8.65
C ALA A 547 16.36 6.25 9.43
N GLY A 548 15.15 6.80 9.29
CA GLY A 548 13.94 6.32 9.97
C GLY A 548 13.13 5.27 9.20
N GLU A 549 13.57 4.83 8.01
CA GLU A 549 12.81 3.93 7.12
C GLU A 549 11.35 4.40 6.91
N ALA A 550 11.18 5.71 6.66
CA ALA A 550 9.88 6.37 6.71
C ALA A 550 9.02 6.10 5.45
N ALA A 551 7.73 5.82 5.68
CA ALA A 551 6.74 5.66 4.62
C ALA A 551 6.47 6.96 3.85
N PRO A 552 6.00 6.88 2.60
CA PRO A 552 5.78 5.67 1.80
C PRO A 552 6.99 5.26 0.91
N LEU A 553 8.12 5.97 1.02
CA LEU A 553 9.27 5.79 0.13
C LEU A 553 10.31 4.82 0.68
N PHE A 554 10.64 4.91 1.97
CA PHE A 554 11.72 4.16 2.60
C PHE A 554 11.22 3.09 3.59
N ASP A 555 9.91 2.94 3.77
CA ASP A 555 9.33 1.81 4.48
C ASP A 555 9.52 0.52 3.66
N ARG A 556 9.58 -0.62 4.36
CA ARG A 556 9.91 -1.90 3.74
C ARG A 556 9.28 -3.09 4.47
N PRO A 557 9.17 -4.24 3.80
CA PRO A 557 8.97 -5.52 4.46
C PRO A 557 10.11 -5.86 5.44
N LEU A 558 9.76 -6.61 6.48
CA LEU A 558 10.74 -7.37 7.26
C LEU A 558 11.11 -8.61 6.43
N LEU A 559 12.40 -8.87 6.27
CA LEU A 559 12.87 -10.01 5.49
C LEU A 559 12.88 -11.31 6.32
N TYR A 560 12.75 -12.46 5.67
CA TYR A 560 12.85 -13.76 6.33
C TYR A 560 14.23 -13.94 6.97
N ALA A 561 15.31 -13.55 6.27
CA ALA A 561 16.68 -13.65 6.78
C ALA A 561 16.95 -12.75 7.99
N GLU A 562 16.11 -11.73 8.24
CA GLU A 562 16.19 -10.83 9.40
C GLU A 562 15.37 -11.35 10.61
N SER A 563 14.67 -12.48 10.46
CA SER A 563 13.65 -12.93 11.40
C SER A 563 14.00 -14.26 12.09
N ALA A 564 13.25 -14.59 13.14
CA ALA A 564 13.36 -15.88 13.81
C ALA A 564 12.82 -17.08 12.98
N ARG A 565 12.36 -16.85 11.74
CA ARG A 565 11.96 -17.92 10.81
C ARG A 565 13.15 -18.67 10.23
N ALA A 566 14.33 -18.03 10.17
CA ALA A 566 15.54 -18.68 9.68
C ALA A 566 15.94 -19.86 10.59
N PRO A 567 16.33 -21.02 10.03
CA PRO A 567 16.83 -22.15 10.80
C PRO A 567 17.99 -21.72 11.71
N LEU A 568 17.99 -22.21 12.95
CA LEU A 568 19.06 -21.97 13.90
C LEU A 568 19.91 -23.23 14.06
N VAL A 569 21.19 -23.14 13.72
CA VAL A 569 22.20 -24.14 14.09
C VAL A 569 22.50 -23.98 15.58
N LEU A 570 22.40 -25.06 16.34
CA LEU A 570 22.61 -25.08 17.79
C LEU A 570 24.09 -25.26 18.11
N ASP A 571 24.61 -24.48 19.05
CA ASP A 571 26.01 -24.57 19.47
C ASP A 571 26.37 -25.98 19.93
N ASP A 572 27.49 -26.50 19.43
CA ASP A 572 27.89 -27.86 19.72
C ASP A 572 29.39 -28.10 19.47
N ASP A 573 30.23 -27.71 20.43
CA ASP A 573 31.70 -27.72 20.32
C ASP A 573 32.33 -29.10 20.01
N ALA A 574 31.60 -30.18 20.32
CA ALA A 574 32.06 -31.53 20.01
C ALA A 574 31.58 -32.01 18.62
N ALA A 575 31.09 -31.11 17.75
CA ALA A 575 30.73 -31.46 16.38
C ALA A 575 31.99 -31.68 15.55
N GLU A 576 31.92 -32.64 14.64
CA GLU A 576 33.03 -32.98 13.74
C GLU A 576 32.72 -32.66 12.28
N LEU A 577 31.46 -32.30 12.00
CA LEU A 577 30.95 -31.97 10.68
C LEU A 577 30.34 -30.57 10.73
N ASP A 578 30.42 -29.85 9.61
CA ASP A 578 29.70 -28.61 9.42
C ASP A 578 28.32 -28.89 8.84
N VAL A 579 27.33 -28.04 9.17
CA VAL A 579 25.99 -28.07 8.59
C VAL A 579 25.64 -26.71 8.01
N THR A 580 25.10 -26.70 6.79
CA THR A 580 24.53 -25.50 6.16
C THR A 580 23.03 -25.68 6.02
N VAL A 581 22.25 -24.81 6.65
CA VAL A 581 20.79 -24.80 6.57
C VAL A 581 20.30 -23.35 6.62
N VAL A 582 20.06 -22.77 5.45
CA VAL A 582 19.74 -21.33 5.32
C VAL A 582 18.39 -21.09 4.64
N GLU A 583 17.93 -22.04 3.82
CA GLU A 583 16.71 -21.92 3.03
C GLU A 583 15.46 -21.89 3.93
N PRO A 584 14.37 -21.24 3.47
CA PRO A 584 13.19 -21.06 4.30
C PRO A 584 12.42 -22.36 4.53
N PRO A 585 12.07 -22.70 5.79
CA PRO A 585 11.12 -23.76 6.14
C PRO A 585 9.66 -23.38 5.81
N LEU A 586 9.44 -22.80 4.62
CA LEU A 586 8.13 -22.42 4.11
C LEU A 586 7.36 -23.69 3.69
N LEU A 587 6.11 -23.82 4.16
CA LEU A 587 5.22 -24.88 3.70
C LEU A 587 5.02 -24.79 2.19
N GLY A 588 5.24 -25.91 1.48
CA GLY A 588 5.22 -25.94 0.02
C GLY A 588 6.50 -25.48 -0.67
N ASN A 589 7.59 -25.18 0.06
CA ASN A 589 8.89 -24.93 -0.56
C ASN A 589 9.28 -26.15 -1.42
N PRO A 590 9.43 -26.02 -2.75
CA PRO A 590 9.63 -27.16 -3.64
C PRO A 590 11.04 -27.78 -3.52
N SER A 591 11.99 -27.05 -2.94
CA SER A 591 13.37 -27.49 -2.78
C SER A 591 13.96 -26.82 -1.55
N PHE A 592 13.84 -27.49 -0.40
CA PHE A 592 14.52 -27.14 0.85
C PHE A 592 15.82 -27.95 0.98
N THR A 593 16.96 -27.27 0.98
CA THR A 593 18.29 -27.86 0.93
C THR A 593 19.02 -27.79 2.27
N VAL A 594 19.59 -28.93 2.69
CA VAL A 594 20.47 -29.02 3.86
C VAL A 594 21.83 -29.58 3.40
N GLY A 595 22.91 -28.87 3.71
CA GLY A 595 24.29 -29.24 3.39
C GLY A 595 25.06 -29.81 4.58
N VAL A 596 26.10 -30.59 4.29
CA VAL A 596 27.06 -31.15 5.26
C VAL A 596 28.48 -31.13 4.69
N ALA A 597 29.48 -30.87 5.52
CA ALA A 597 30.89 -30.96 5.16
C ALA A 597 31.77 -31.46 6.32
N GLY A 598 33.02 -31.83 6.02
CA GLY A 598 34.04 -32.22 7.00
C GLY A 598 34.24 -33.74 7.15
N GLY A 599 33.39 -34.57 6.53
CA GLY A 599 33.50 -36.02 6.58
C GLY A 599 34.49 -36.61 5.56
N PRO A 600 34.78 -37.93 5.60
CA PRO A 600 35.61 -38.59 4.59
C PRO A 600 34.91 -38.62 3.22
N ALA A 601 35.65 -38.36 2.15
CA ALA A 601 35.14 -38.49 0.79
C ALA A 601 34.62 -39.92 0.52
N GLY A 602 33.47 -40.03 -0.14
CA GLY A 602 32.80 -41.30 -0.43
C GLY A 602 32.06 -41.94 0.74
N ALA A 603 32.15 -41.39 1.96
CA ALA A 603 31.38 -41.89 3.09
C ALA A 603 29.88 -41.56 2.93
N GLU A 604 29.02 -42.45 3.42
CA GLU A 604 27.58 -42.21 3.46
C GLU A 604 27.24 -41.22 4.59
N ALA A 605 26.62 -40.10 4.21
CA ALA A 605 26.06 -39.11 5.13
C ALA A 605 24.54 -39.32 5.23
N VAL A 606 24.02 -39.34 6.46
CA VAL A 606 22.59 -39.50 6.74
C VAL A 606 22.07 -38.27 7.48
N LEU A 607 21.12 -37.57 6.86
CA LEU A 607 20.34 -36.52 7.48
C LEU A 607 19.14 -37.14 8.18
N VAL A 608 18.96 -36.81 9.46
CA VAL A 608 17.79 -37.17 10.26
C VAL A 608 17.12 -35.88 10.70
N ILE A 609 15.85 -35.69 10.34
CA ILE A 609 14.98 -34.61 10.79
C ILE A 609 13.80 -35.21 11.55
N ASP A 610 13.61 -34.75 12.79
CA ASP A 610 12.65 -35.28 13.74
C ASP A 610 11.97 -34.16 14.55
N SER A 611 10.84 -34.49 15.19
CA SER A 611 10.11 -33.66 16.15
C SER A 611 10.89 -33.38 17.44
N SER A 612 11.92 -34.18 17.72
CA SER A 612 12.82 -34.00 18.87
C SER A 612 14.27 -33.93 18.42
N GLN A 613 15.13 -33.25 19.20
CA GLN A 613 16.54 -33.07 18.83
C GLN A 613 17.28 -34.42 18.71
N PRO A 614 17.80 -34.79 17.53
CA PRO A 614 18.50 -36.06 17.37
C PRO A 614 19.80 -36.12 18.19
N ALA A 615 19.95 -37.18 19.01
CA ALA A 615 21.07 -37.33 19.94
C ALA A 615 22.42 -37.68 19.26
N ARG A 616 23.54 -37.40 19.95
CA ARG A 616 24.86 -37.88 19.54
C ARG A 616 25.01 -39.33 19.96
N GLY A 617 24.58 -40.25 19.09
CA GLY A 617 24.68 -41.68 19.33
C GLY A 617 25.95 -42.29 18.73
N SER A 618 26.34 -43.47 19.23
CA SER A 618 27.30 -44.35 18.56
C SER A 618 26.73 -45.05 17.31
N ALA A 619 25.44 -44.84 17.02
CA ALA A 619 24.73 -45.34 15.86
C ALA A 619 23.86 -44.25 15.25
N ILE A 620 23.63 -44.34 13.93
CA ILE A 620 22.71 -43.48 13.20
C ILE A 620 21.27 -43.93 13.52
N PRO A 621 20.35 -43.01 13.87
CA PRO A 621 18.94 -43.35 14.03
C PRO A 621 18.37 -44.11 12.83
N ALA A 622 17.67 -45.21 13.11
CA ALA A 622 17.06 -46.05 12.08
C ALA A 622 15.86 -45.36 11.42
N GLU A 623 15.08 -44.63 12.21
CA GLU A 623 13.87 -43.92 11.80
C GLU A 623 13.97 -42.42 12.10
N ALA A 624 13.10 -41.64 11.48
CA ALA A 624 12.93 -40.21 11.71
C ALA A 624 11.45 -39.84 11.60
N SER A 625 10.94 -39.01 12.49
CA SER A 625 9.51 -38.64 12.47
C SER A 625 9.12 -37.78 11.26
N PHE A 626 10.06 -37.13 10.59
CA PHE A 626 9.80 -36.25 9.45
C PHE A 626 10.57 -36.67 8.19
N ALA A 627 11.91 -36.66 8.24
CA ALA A 627 12.71 -37.02 7.08
C ALA A 627 14.00 -37.73 7.47
N ARG A 628 14.30 -38.82 6.77
CA ARG A 628 15.60 -39.47 6.75
C ARG A 628 16.10 -39.49 5.31
N ARG A 629 17.28 -38.94 5.05
CA ARG A 629 17.89 -38.87 3.71
C ARG A 629 19.33 -39.33 3.78
N THR A 630 19.80 -39.97 2.70
CA THR A 630 21.15 -40.50 2.63
C THR A 630 21.79 -40.03 1.33
N VAL A 631 23.03 -39.56 1.42
CA VAL A 631 23.81 -39.09 0.27
C VAL A 631 25.28 -39.48 0.46
N PRO A 632 25.98 -39.96 -0.58
CA PRO A 632 27.43 -40.13 -0.52
C PRO A 632 28.12 -38.76 -0.52
N LEU A 633 29.12 -38.59 0.33
CA LEU A 633 29.96 -37.38 0.34
C LEU A 633 30.83 -37.34 -0.93
N LYS A 634 30.73 -36.23 -1.65
CA LYS A 634 31.60 -35.88 -2.77
C LYS A 634 32.89 -35.24 -2.25
N ALA A 635 33.90 -35.16 -3.11
CA ALA A 635 35.07 -34.32 -2.89
C ALA A 635 35.57 -33.78 -4.23
N SER A 636 35.98 -32.51 -4.22
CA SER A 636 36.83 -31.87 -5.23
C SER A 636 38.27 -31.75 -4.71
N ASP A 637 39.21 -31.44 -5.60
CA ASP A 637 40.64 -31.30 -5.26
C ASP A 637 40.83 -30.34 -4.07
N GLY A 638 41.42 -30.85 -2.98
CA GLY A 638 41.72 -30.08 -1.77
C GLY A 638 40.53 -29.84 -0.82
N SER A 639 39.31 -30.26 -1.16
CA SER A 639 38.14 -30.16 -0.28
C SER A 639 38.03 -31.32 0.73
N PRO A 640 37.45 -31.10 1.93
CA PRO A 640 36.92 -32.20 2.74
C PRO A 640 35.71 -32.85 2.04
N GLY A 641 35.27 -34.01 2.51
CA GLY A 641 34.04 -34.63 2.00
C GLY A 641 32.82 -33.76 2.31
N TYR A 642 31.99 -33.50 1.30
CA TYR A 642 30.81 -32.65 1.39
C TYR A 642 29.60 -33.22 0.63
N GLY A 643 28.40 -32.79 0.99
CA GLY A 643 27.18 -33.19 0.32
C GLY A 643 25.99 -32.33 0.72
N SER A 644 24.87 -32.50 0.02
CA SER A 644 23.61 -31.85 0.35
C SER A 644 22.44 -32.73 -0.06
N VAL A 645 21.29 -32.49 0.55
CA VAL A 645 20.01 -33.08 0.14
C VAL A 645 18.99 -31.97 -0.01
N SER A 646 18.29 -31.97 -1.14
CA SER A 646 17.18 -31.06 -1.44
C SER A 646 15.89 -31.87 -1.52
N PHE A 647 14.83 -31.39 -0.88
CA PHE A 647 13.52 -32.05 -0.90
C PHE A 647 12.39 -31.04 -0.71
N ALA A 648 11.19 -31.36 -1.21
CA ALA A 648 10.03 -30.51 -1.03
C ALA A 648 9.48 -30.58 0.40
N LEU A 649 9.07 -29.43 0.96
CA LEU A 649 8.30 -29.36 2.20
C LEU A 649 6.80 -29.48 1.90
N PRO A 650 6.03 -30.28 2.66
CA PRO A 650 4.59 -30.39 2.44
C PRO A 650 3.88 -29.05 2.56
N SER A 651 2.87 -28.81 1.72
CA SER A 651 1.96 -27.65 1.81
C SER A 651 0.81 -27.86 2.79
N ASP A 652 1.01 -28.66 3.86
CA ASP A 652 -0.05 -29.01 4.82
C ASP A 652 -0.20 -27.91 5.88
N PRO A 653 -1.33 -27.17 5.93
CA PRO A 653 -1.54 -26.12 6.93
C PRO A 653 -1.50 -26.64 8.37
N ALA A 654 -1.78 -27.93 8.60
CA ALA A 654 -1.70 -28.52 9.94
C ALA A 654 -0.26 -28.54 10.50
N MET A 655 0.74 -28.39 9.64
CA MET A 655 2.16 -28.34 10.02
C MET A 655 2.65 -26.94 10.38
N GLU A 656 1.85 -25.90 10.18
CA GLU A 656 2.25 -24.53 10.53
C GLU A 656 2.59 -24.40 12.02
N GLY A 657 3.74 -23.79 12.31
CA GLY A 657 4.23 -23.60 13.67
C GLY A 657 4.91 -24.83 14.27
N MET A 658 4.93 -25.98 13.59
CA MET A 658 5.67 -27.16 14.07
C MET A 658 7.18 -26.88 14.06
N THR A 659 7.84 -27.13 15.19
CA THR A 659 9.30 -27.10 15.30
C THR A 659 9.88 -28.49 15.03
N LEU A 660 10.85 -28.54 14.12
CA LEU A 660 11.61 -29.73 13.75
C LEU A 660 13.09 -29.53 14.05
N TYR A 661 13.79 -30.62 14.32
CA TYR A 661 15.21 -30.66 14.60
C TYR A 661 15.93 -31.58 13.63
N GLY A 662 17.06 -31.15 13.09
CA GLY A 662 17.85 -31.95 12.17
C GLY A 662 19.29 -32.15 12.62
N ARG A 663 19.91 -33.26 12.20
CA ARG A 663 21.35 -33.54 12.39
C ARG A 663 21.87 -34.46 11.30
N TRP A 664 23.11 -34.21 10.88
CA TRP A 664 23.86 -35.11 10.01
C TRP A 664 24.68 -36.13 10.80
N TYR A 665 24.76 -37.33 10.26
CA TYR A 665 25.61 -38.42 10.73
C TYR A 665 26.44 -38.96 9.57
N VAL A 666 27.73 -39.18 9.76
CA VAL A 666 28.62 -39.78 8.75
C VAL A 666 29.33 -40.98 9.35
N ASN A 667 29.30 -42.12 8.66
CA ASN A 667 30.07 -43.29 9.06
C ASN A 667 31.51 -43.21 8.53
N ALA A 668 32.43 -42.78 9.39
CA ALA A 668 33.86 -42.66 9.10
C ALA A 668 34.61 -43.90 9.58
N GLY A 669 34.51 -45.00 8.83
CA GLY A 669 35.26 -46.23 9.12
C GLY A 669 34.85 -46.94 10.43
N GLY A 670 33.55 -46.96 10.74
CA GLY A 670 32.99 -47.59 11.94
C GLY A 670 32.76 -46.65 13.12
N ARG A 671 33.19 -45.38 13.01
CA ARG A 671 32.87 -44.31 13.96
C ARG A 671 31.86 -43.34 13.35
N ILE A 672 30.86 -42.96 14.13
CA ILE A 672 29.84 -41.99 13.70
C ILE A 672 30.31 -40.58 14.04
N GLN A 673 30.51 -39.76 13.02
CA GLN A 673 30.70 -38.31 13.15
C GLN A 673 29.36 -37.61 13.05
N THR A 674 29.18 -36.49 13.75
CA THR A 674 27.93 -35.72 13.73
C THR A 674 28.16 -34.24 13.53
N SER A 675 27.21 -33.59 12.85
CA SER A 675 27.12 -32.13 12.82
C SER A 675 26.52 -31.58 14.14
N PRO A 676 26.58 -30.27 14.37
CA PRO A 676 25.64 -29.64 15.29
C PRO A 676 24.21 -29.97 14.87
N ALA A 677 23.29 -29.99 15.84
CA ALA A 677 21.88 -30.07 15.49
C ALA A 677 21.41 -28.69 15.02
N PHE A 678 20.37 -28.64 14.20
CA PHE A 678 19.69 -27.40 13.86
C PHE A 678 18.20 -27.51 14.23
N ARG A 679 17.57 -26.38 14.47
CA ARG A 679 16.11 -26.27 14.64
C ARG A 679 15.51 -25.41 13.54
N MET A 680 14.31 -25.75 13.11
CA MET A 680 13.50 -24.94 12.18
C MET A 680 12.04 -24.99 12.59
N THR A 681 11.30 -23.93 12.32
CA THR A 681 9.86 -23.87 12.55
C THR A 681 9.18 -23.67 11.21
N LEU A 682 8.28 -24.59 10.85
CA LEU A 682 7.53 -24.52 9.61
C LEU A 682 6.57 -23.32 9.66
N PHE A 683 6.44 -22.57 8.56
CA PHE A 683 5.53 -21.44 8.48
C PHE A 683 4.79 -21.42 7.13
N ALA A 684 3.56 -20.90 7.14
CA ALA A 684 2.82 -20.62 5.91
C ALA A 684 3.17 -19.23 5.36
N PRO A 685 2.94 -18.97 4.04
CA PRO A 685 2.95 -17.62 3.52
C PRO A 685 2.09 -16.71 4.40
N LEU A 686 2.48 -15.43 4.52
CA LEU A 686 1.70 -14.47 5.28
C LEU A 686 0.24 -14.51 4.79
N ALA A 687 -0.69 -14.93 5.65
CA ALA A 687 -2.09 -14.92 5.30
C ALA A 687 -2.46 -13.47 4.98
N THR A 688 -2.77 -13.19 3.72
CA THR A 688 -3.39 -11.93 3.33
C THR A 688 -4.78 -11.96 3.94
N ALA A 689 -4.91 -11.50 5.19
CA ALA A 689 -6.21 -11.05 5.66
C ALA A 689 -6.65 -10.03 4.60
N PRO A 690 -7.81 -10.22 3.93
CA PRO A 690 -8.32 -9.18 3.06
C PRO A 690 -8.32 -7.90 3.89
N PRO A 691 -7.76 -6.80 3.37
CA PRO A 691 -7.84 -5.55 4.11
C PRO A 691 -9.28 -5.29 4.51
N MET A 692 -9.49 -4.75 5.71
CA MET A 692 -10.76 -4.07 5.99
C MET A 692 -10.96 -3.02 4.89
N THR A 693 -11.93 -3.27 4.01
CA THR A 693 -12.23 -2.35 2.92
C THR A 693 -12.94 -1.13 3.48
N LEU A 694 -12.78 0.04 2.84
CA LEU A 694 -13.48 1.24 3.30
C LEU A 694 -15.00 1.06 3.15
N LEU A 695 -15.75 1.33 4.22
CA LEU A 695 -17.20 1.46 4.19
C LEU A 695 -17.57 2.94 4.04
N SER A 696 -18.27 3.30 2.98
CA SER A 696 -18.87 4.63 2.84
C SER A 696 -20.33 4.59 3.28
N THR A 697 -20.66 5.32 4.35
CA THR A 697 -22.03 5.36 4.89
C THR A 697 -22.70 6.70 4.55
N VAL A 698 -23.91 6.64 3.99
CA VAL A 698 -24.75 7.80 3.68
C VAL A 698 -26.13 7.67 4.29
N SER A 699 -26.85 8.78 4.41
CA SER A 699 -28.29 8.73 4.69
C SER A 699 -29.02 7.94 3.58
N ALA A 700 -29.82 6.95 3.95
CA ALA A 700 -30.57 6.15 2.96
C ALA A 700 -31.65 6.97 2.24
N ALA A 701 -32.06 8.12 2.82
CA ALA A 701 -33.06 9.00 2.24
C ALA A 701 -32.47 9.98 1.22
N SER A 702 -31.37 10.64 1.58
CA SER A 702 -30.78 11.70 0.75
C SER A 702 -29.61 11.23 -0.13
N LEU A 703 -29.02 10.06 0.18
CA LEU A 703 -27.75 9.54 -0.38
C LEU A 703 -26.57 10.52 -0.26
N ARG A 704 -26.65 11.47 0.68
CA ARG A 704 -25.55 12.40 0.97
C ARG A 704 -24.67 11.83 2.07
N LEU A 705 -23.35 11.92 1.85
CA LEU A 705 -22.35 11.81 2.92
C LEU A 705 -22.57 12.96 3.92
N GLY A 706 -22.45 12.66 5.21
CA GLY A 706 -22.57 13.66 6.25
C GLY A 706 -23.11 13.13 7.57
N VAL A 707 -23.84 13.99 8.25
CA VAL A 707 -24.39 13.74 9.59
C VAL A 707 -25.66 12.90 9.50
N VAL A 708 -25.79 11.92 10.39
CA VAL A 708 -26.97 11.06 10.56
C VAL A 708 -27.46 11.13 12.02
N ALA A 709 -28.66 10.62 12.30
CA ALA A 709 -29.24 10.67 13.64
C ALA A 709 -29.45 9.27 14.23
N PRO A 710 -29.53 9.12 15.57
CA PRO A 710 -29.95 7.86 16.18
C PRO A 710 -31.30 7.40 15.63
N ALA A 711 -31.44 6.09 15.46
CA ALA A 711 -32.60 5.44 14.83
C ALA A 711 -32.86 5.80 13.36
N SER A 712 -32.01 6.60 12.71
CA SER A 712 -32.14 6.89 11.28
C SER A 712 -31.68 5.72 10.41
N ILE A 713 -32.11 5.71 9.15
CA ILE A 713 -31.76 4.68 8.16
C ILE A 713 -30.56 5.14 7.33
N VAL A 714 -29.55 4.28 7.23
CA VAL A 714 -28.33 4.53 6.47
C VAL A 714 -28.05 3.41 5.48
N SER A 715 -27.33 3.76 4.42
CA SER A 715 -26.82 2.83 3.41
C SER A 715 -25.29 2.85 3.45
N GLY A 716 -24.69 1.69 3.67
CA GLY A 716 -23.26 1.45 3.60
C GLY A 716 -22.87 0.81 2.27
N PHE A 717 -21.91 1.40 1.57
CA PHE A 717 -21.36 0.91 0.31
C PHE A 717 -19.89 0.53 0.49
N GLY A 718 -19.48 -0.58 -0.11
CA GLY A 718 -18.14 -1.16 0.05
C GLY A 718 -17.99 -2.43 -0.80
N GLN A 719 -16.87 -3.13 -0.64
CA GLN A 719 -16.67 -4.45 -1.26
C GLN A 719 -16.74 -5.54 -0.19
N GLU A 720 -17.06 -6.76 -0.62
CA GLU A 720 -17.11 -7.96 0.24
C GLU A 720 -17.95 -7.77 1.51
N LEU A 721 -19.04 -6.99 1.42
CA LEU A 721 -19.88 -6.69 2.59
C LEU A 721 -20.79 -7.84 3.03
N ALA A 722 -20.99 -8.85 2.17
CA ALA A 722 -21.75 -10.06 2.41
C ALA A 722 -21.36 -11.15 1.38
N SER A 723 -21.53 -12.44 1.72
CA SER A 723 -21.39 -13.51 0.72
C SER A 723 -22.66 -13.75 -0.11
N VAL A 724 -23.80 -13.27 0.39
CA VAL A 724 -25.13 -13.44 -0.24
C VAL A 724 -25.92 -12.15 -0.19
N THR A 725 -26.91 -12.03 -1.08
CA THR A 725 -27.93 -10.98 -0.97
C THR A 725 -29.08 -11.48 -0.10
N ALA A 726 -29.42 -10.74 0.96
CA ALA A 726 -30.52 -11.09 1.86
C ALA A 726 -31.27 -9.83 2.33
N ILE A 727 -32.56 -10.01 2.65
CA ILE A 727 -33.50 -8.96 3.05
C ILE A 727 -34.13 -9.40 4.37
N ALA A 728 -34.32 -8.48 5.32
CA ALA A 728 -35.02 -8.77 6.56
C ALA A 728 -36.53 -8.93 6.31
N GLU A 729 -37.11 -10.04 6.78
CA GLU A 729 -38.54 -10.35 6.59
C GLU A 729 -39.38 -10.11 7.86
N GLU A 730 -38.74 -9.86 9.01
CA GLU A 730 -39.39 -9.79 10.32
C GLU A 730 -38.97 -8.55 11.12
N LEU A 731 -39.79 -8.21 12.13
CA LEU A 731 -39.50 -7.18 13.14
C LEU A 731 -39.49 -7.82 14.55
N PRO A 732 -38.57 -7.42 15.46
CA PRO A 732 -37.54 -6.39 15.31
C PRO A 732 -36.45 -6.78 14.28
N LEU A 733 -35.77 -5.78 13.70
CA LEU A 733 -34.75 -6.03 12.68
C LEU A 733 -33.65 -6.94 13.23
N PRO A 734 -33.18 -7.93 12.44
CA PRO A 734 -32.11 -8.80 12.87
C PRO A 734 -30.79 -8.03 12.97
N THR A 735 -30.00 -8.29 14.00
CA THR A 735 -28.62 -7.78 14.14
C THR A 735 -27.60 -8.61 13.37
N THR A 736 -28.04 -9.73 12.79
CA THR A 736 -27.26 -10.57 11.87
C THR A 736 -28.18 -11.02 10.74
N LEU A 737 -27.81 -10.73 9.49
CA LEU A 737 -28.59 -11.04 8.30
C LEU A 737 -27.67 -11.71 7.28
N GLY A 738 -27.99 -12.93 6.86
CA GLY A 738 -27.04 -13.78 6.15
C GLY A 738 -25.82 -14.08 7.04
N ASP A 739 -24.63 -13.80 6.53
CA ASP A 739 -23.36 -13.91 7.25
C ASP A 739 -22.84 -12.56 7.80
N VAL A 740 -23.66 -11.51 7.75
CA VAL A 740 -23.26 -10.14 8.04
C VAL A 740 -23.77 -9.67 9.39
N ARG A 741 -22.90 -8.98 10.14
CA ARG A 741 -23.22 -8.21 11.35
C ARG A 741 -22.59 -6.82 11.26
N VAL A 742 -23.29 -5.78 11.68
CA VAL A 742 -22.77 -4.41 11.71
C VAL A 742 -22.70 -3.92 13.14
N SER A 743 -21.51 -3.50 13.59
CA SER A 743 -21.29 -2.88 14.89
C SER A 743 -21.03 -1.38 14.73
N VAL A 744 -21.69 -0.57 15.55
CA VAL A 744 -21.48 0.88 15.65
C VAL A 744 -20.93 1.20 17.03
N ARG A 745 -19.72 1.73 17.07
CA ARG A 745 -19.07 2.27 18.26
C ARG A 745 -19.26 3.78 18.28
N ASP A 746 -20.03 4.29 19.23
CA ASP A 746 -20.31 5.72 19.33
C ASP A 746 -19.13 6.54 19.91
N SER A 747 -19.30 7.86 19.99
CA SER A 747 -18.32 8.82 20.50
C SER A 747 -17.96 8.63 21.98
N LEU A 748 -18.80 7.92 22.74
CA LEU A 748 -18.53 7.55 24.14
C LEU A 748 -17.84 6.17 24.24
N GLY A 749 -17.53 5.55 23.09
CA GLY A 749 -16.87 4.26 23.01
C GLY A 749 -17.80 3.06 23.23
N VAL A 750 -19.12 3.26 23.27
CA VAL A 750 -20.11 2.19 23.48
C VAL A 750 -20.45 1.53 22.15
N GLU A 751 -20.21 0.22 22.07
CA GLU A 751 -20.52 -0.60 20.90
C GLU A 751 -21.94 -1.16 20.95
N ARG A 752 -22.67 -1.05 19.83
CA ARG A 752 -24.01 -1.62 19.66
C ARG A 752 -24.16 -2.19 18.26
N ASP A 753 -24.83 -3.33 18.16
CA ASP A 753 -25.18 -3.90 16.87
C ASP A 753 -26.32 -3.11 16.22
N ALA A 754 -26.19 -2.85 14.93
CA ALA A 754 -27.23 -2.22 14.13
C ALA A 754 -28.27 -3.25 13.66
N GLY A 755 -29.55 -2.83 13.61
CA GLY A 755 -30.60 -3.61 12.96
C GLY A 755 -30.44 -3.55 11.44
N LEU A 756 -30.40 -4.70 10.77
CA LEU A 756 -30.14 -4.81 9.34
C LEU A 756 -31.44 -4.93 8.55
N PHE A 757 -31.59 -4.13 7.49
CA PHE A 757 -32.71 -4.23 6.55
C PHE A 757 -32.35 -5.07 5.32
N PHE A 758 -31.12 -4.91 4.82
CA PHE A 758 -30.65 -5.48 3.57
C PHE A 758 -29.14 -5.68 3.60
N VAL A 759 -28.67 -6.78 3.01
CA VAL A 759 -27.24 -7.04 2.81
C VAL A 759 -27.00 -7.60 1.41
N SER A 760 -25.85 -7.30 0.84
CA SER A 760 -25.34 -7.80 -0.44
C SER A 760 -23.82 -7.61 -0.47
N PRO A 761 -23.10 -8.24 -1.42
CA PRO A 761 -21.66 -8.05 -1.53
C PRO A 761 -21.20 -6.58 -1.67
N GLY A 762 -22.03 -5.69 -2.23
CA GLY A 762 -21.68 -4.29 -2.50
C GLY A 762 -22.41 -3.24 -1.66
N GLN A 763 -23.44 -3.64 -0.90
CA GLN A 763 -24.29 -2.70 -0.16
C GLN A 763 -24.95 -3.36 1.05
N ILE A 764 -25.02 -2.61 2.14
CA ILE A 764 -25.82 -2.91 3.33
C ILE A 764 -26.73 -1.73 3.67
N ASN A 765 -27.95 -2.00 4.13
CA ASN A 765 -28.83 -0.98 4.71
C ASN A 765 -29.10 -1.36 6.17
N TYR A 766 -28.87 -0.42 7.08
CA TYR A 766 -28.99 -0.66 8.51
C TYR A 766 -29.52 0.56 9.25
N GLN A 767 -30.10 0.33 10.41
CA GLN A 767 -30.55 1.38 11.31
C GLN A 767 -29.40 1.79 12.23
N VAL A 768 -29.11 3.09 12.32
CA VAL A 768 -28.21 3.61 13.35
C VAL A 768 -28.79 3.26 14.73
N PRO A 769 -28.04 2.62 15.65
CA PRO A 769 -28.58 2.24 16.95
C PRO A 769 -29.25 3.42 17.67
N ALA A 770 -30.47 3.22 18.17
CA ALA A 770 -31.27 4.30 18.77
C ALA A 770 -30.60 4.97 19.99
N GLY A 771 -29.66 4.28 20.65
CA GLY A 771 -28.88 4.80 21.77
C GLY A 771 -27.51 5.37 21.40
N ALA A 772 -27.17 5.53 20.12
CA ALA A 772 -25.88 6.08 19.69
C ALA A 772 -25.71 7.54 20.18
N ALA A 773 -24.61 7.83 20.87
CA ALA A 773 -24.28 9.18 21.31
C ALA A 773 -23.87 10.09 20.15
N SER A 774 -24.16 11.40 20.26
CA SER A 774 -23.72 12.40 19.29
C SER A 774 -22.19 12.51 19.23
N GLY A 775 -21.65 12.71 18.04
CA GLY A 775 -20.23 12.74 17.74
C GLY A 775 -19.82 11.65 16.75
N GLU A 776 -18.52 11.54 16.52
CA GLU A 776 -17.97 10.58 15.56
C GLU A 776 -18.21 9.15 16.05
N ALA A 777 -18.72 8.30 15.17
CA ALA A 777 -18.94 6.89 15.43
C ALA A 777 -18.21 6.04 14.39
N ALA A 778 -17.53 4.99 14.85
CA ALA A 778 -16.91 4.01 13.99
C ALA A 778 -17.91 2.89 13.67
N VAL A 779 -18.00 2.54 12.39
CA VAL A 779 -18.81 1.43 11.88
C VAL A 779 -17.88 0.32 11.45
N THR A 780 -18.15 -0.90 11.90
CA THR A 780 -17.44 -2.11 11.45
C THR A 780 -18.44 -3.14 10.96
N VAL A 781 -18.22 -3.63 9.74
CA VAL A 781 -18.98 -4.73 9.13
C VAL A 781 -18.21 -6.01 9.35
N PHE A 782 -18.86 -7.00 9.91
CA PHE A 782 -18.36 -8.35 10.08
C PHE A 782 -19.03 -9.28 9.09
N VAL A 783 -18.24 -10.07 8.36
CA VAL A 783 -18.71 -11.11 7.43
C VAL A 783 -18.15 -12.45 7.91
N ALA A 784 -19.02 -13.42 8.14
CA ALA A 784 -18.69 -14.72 8.74
C ALA A 784 -17.87 -14.59 10.06
N GLY A 785 -18.17 -13.56 10.86
CA GLY A 785 -17.50 -13.29 12.14
C GLY A 785 -16.14 -12.57 12.06
N ARG A 786 -15.68 -12.19 10.86
CA ARG A 786 -14.44 -11.42 10.65
C ARG A 786 -14.75 -9.99 10.23
N ALA A 787 -14.02 -9.01 10.74
CA ALA A 787 -14.16 -7.62 10.30
C ALA A 787 -13.74 -7.52 8.83
N ALA A 788 -14.69 -7.25 7.94
CA ALA A 788 -14.50 -7.18 6.49
C ALA A 788 -14.36 -5.74 6.00
N SER A 789 -15.02 -4.79 6.66
CA SER A 789 -15.03 -3.40 6.24
C SER A 789 -15.25 -2.46 7.42
N SER A 790 -14.68 -1.26 7.37
CA SER A 790 -14.93 -0.23 8.38
C SER A 790 -15.01 1.18 7.79
N GLY A 791 -15.73 2.06 8.48
CA GLY A 791 -15.90 3.45 8.10
C GLY A 791 -16.28 4.31 9.30
N ALA A 792 -16.35 5.62 9.10
CA ALA A 792 -16.83 6.56 10.10
C ALA A 792 -18.16 7.17 9.67
N LEU A 793 -19.01 7.50 10.64
CA LEU A 793 -20.19 8.33 10.45
C LEU A 793 -20.25 9.40 11.55
N GLN A 794 -20.87 10.54 11.25
CA GLN A 794 -21.14 11.55 12.27
C GLN A 794 -22.57 11.43 12.79
N VAL A 795 -22.73 11.26 14.10
CA VAL A 795 -24.04 11.22 14.76
C VAL A 795 -24.38 12.59 15.33
N ALA A 796 -25.55 13.12 15.03
CA ALA A 796 -26.12 14.29 15.72
C ALA A 796 -27.51 13.97 16.27
N PRO A 797 -28.05 14.78 17.20
CA PRO A 797 -29.39 14.56 17.75
C PRO A 797 -30.48 14.55 16.67
N ILE A 798 -30.30 15.36 15.63
CA ILE A 798 -31.16 15.46 14.45
C ILE A 798 -30.29 15.53 13.19
N ALA A 799 -30.80 14.95 12.10
CA ALA A 799 -30.20 14.96 10.78
C ALA A 799 -31.29 14.71 9.73
N PRO A 800 -32.11 15.72 9.42
CA PRO A 800 -33.33 15.52 8.64
C PRO A 800 -33.01 15.15 7.18
N ALA A 801 -33.66 14.11 6.66
CA ALA A 801 -33.60 13.73 5.25
C ALA A 801 -34.95 13.18 4.76
N LEU A 802 -35.32 13.47 3.52
CA LEU A 802 -36.57 13.07 2.88
C LEU A 802 -36.33 11.99 1.82
N PHE A 803 -37.15 10.95 1.83
CA PHE A 803 -37.10 9.89 0.82
C PHE A 803 -37.66 10.41 -0.52
N THR A 804 -37.11 9.91 -1.62
CA THR A 804 -37.64 10.16 -2.97
C THR A 804 -38.16 8.87 -3.59
N ALA A 805 -39.20 8.98 -4.41
CA ALA A 805 -39.81 7.82 -5.06
C ALA A 805 -38.87 7.13 -6.07
N ASN A 806 -37.78 7.81 -6.45
CA ASN A 806 -36.73 7.28 -7.32
C ASN A 806 -35.48 6.81 -6.56
N ALA A 807 -35.53 6.79 -5.22
CA ALA A 807 -34.45 6.30 -4.36
C ALA A 807 -33.07 6.94 -4.63
N ASN A 808 -33.03 8.19 -5.09
CA ASN A 808 -31.79 8.89 -5.46
C ASN A 808 -31.57 10.19 -4.67
N GLY A 809 -32.41 10.44 -3.65
CA GLY A 809 -32.35 11.64 -2.81
C GLY A 809 -32.76 12.95 -3.48
N ARG A 810 -33.23 12.91 -4.74
CA ARG A 810 -33.73 14.09 -5.50
C ARG A 810 -35.00 13.76 -6.31
N GLY A 811 -35.69 14.78 -6.82
CA GLY A 811 -36.88 14.57 -7.64
C GLY A 811 -38.13 14.23 -6.81
N PRO A 812 -39.07 13.40 -7.33
CA PRO A 812 -40.40 13.25 -6.73
C PRO A 812 -40.35 12.76 -5.29
N ALA A 813 -41.07 13.45 -4.40
CA ALA A 813 -41.16 13.10 -2.99
C ALA A 813 -41.76 11.70 -2.81
N ALA A 814 -41.16 10.88 -1.94
CA ALA A 814 -41.85 9.72 -1.40
C ALA A 814 -42.89 10.20 -0.38
N ALA A 815 -44.11 10.42 -0.85
CA ALA A 815 -45.16 11.05 -0.06
C ALA A 815 -46.56 10.62 -0.53
N GLN A 816 -47.56 10.92 0.30
CA GLN A 816 -48.98 10.83 -0.07
C GLN A 816 -49.64 12.21 0.05
N ALA A 817 -50.68 12.46 -0.75
CA ALA A 817 -51.54 13.63 -0.59
C ALA A 817 -52.84 13.18 0.09
N LEU A 818 -53.09 13.68 1.30
CA LEU A 818 -54.34 13.50 2.02
C LEU A 818 -55.27 14.66 1.70
N ARG A 819 -56.36 14.39 1.00
CA ARG A 819 -57.45 15.34 0.80
C ARG A 819 -58.43 15.24 1.93
N VAL A 820 -58.85 16.40 2.43
CA VAL A 820 -59.97 16.56 3.36
C VAL A 820 -61.02 17.41 2.66
N ALA A 821 -62.17 16.80 2.36
CA ALA A 821 -63.28 17.48 1.72
C ALA A 821 -64.02 18.39 2.70
N ALA A 822 -64.90 19.26 2.17
CA ALA A 822 -65.68 20.20 2.97
C ALA A 822 -66.59 19.54 4.03
N ASP A 823 -66.99 18.28 3.80
CA ASP A 823 -67.79 17.48 4.73
C ASP A 823 -66.95 16.72 5.78
N GLY A 824 -65.63 16.88 5.74
CA GLY A 824 -64.67 16.21 6.63
C GLY A 824 -64.27 14.81 6.17
N SER A 825 -64.79 14.30 5.05
CA SER A 825 -64.34 13.02 4.49
C SER A 825 -62.89 13.12 3.99
N GLN A 826 -62.16 12.00 4.09
CA GLN A 826 -60.73 11.94 3.77
C GLN A 826 -60.44 10.94 2.65
N SER A 827 -59.58 11.32 1.72
CA SER A 827 -59.07 10.43 0.66
C SER A 827 -57.57 10.60 0.47
N ILE A 828 -56.89 9.52 0.08
CA ILE A 828 -55.46 9.53 -0.23
C ILE A 828 -55.27 9.51 -1.74
N GLU A 829 -54.40 10.37 -2.22
CA GLU A 829 -54.00 10.50 -3.61
C GLU A 829 -52.49 10.27 -3.76
N PRO A 830 -52.05 9.64 -4.85
CA PRO A 830 -50.63 9.45 -5.12
C PRO A 830 -49.96 10.78 -5.49
N VAL A 831 -48.78 11.04 -4.91
CA VAL A 831 -47.94 12.20 -5.25
C VAL A 831 -47.01 11.89 -6.44
N THR A 832 -46.92 10.62 -6.83
CA THR A 832 -46.07 10.15 -7.92
C THR A 832 -46.81 9.18 -8.83
N ALA A 833 -46.38 9.11 -10.09
CA ALA A 833 -46.86 8.15 -11.07
C ALA A 833 -45.65 7.48 -11.74
N TYR A 834 -45.76 6.20 -12.09
CA TYR A 834 -44.72 5.52 -12.84
C TYR A 834 -44.80 5.90 -14.32
N ASP A 835 -43.69 6.40 -14.87
CA ASP A 835 -43.56 6.67 -16.30
C ASP A 835 -42.84 5.50 -16.96
N GLY A 836 -43.58 4.67 -17.69
CA GLY A 836 -43.05 3.49 -18.37
C GLY A 836 -42.09 3.79 -19.52
N ALA A 837 -42.11 5.01 -20.09
CA ALA A 837 -41.16 5.41 -21.11
C ALA A 837 -39.80 5.81 -20.51
N LEU A 838 -39.82 6.38 -19.30
CA LEU A 838 -38.62 6.77 -18.56
C LEU A 838 -38.11 5.70 -17.59
N GLY A 839 -38.91 4.66 -17.34
CA GLY A 839 -38.56 3.58 -16.41
C GLY A 839 -38.47 4.03 -14.94
N GLN A 840 -39.08 5.16 -14.56
CA GLN A 840 -38.93 5.77 -13.23
C GLN A 840 -40.24 6.42 -12.74
N HIS A 841 -40.32 6.75 -11.46
CA HIS A 841 -41.42 7.56 -10.93
C HIS A 841 -41.21 9.04 -11.26
N VAL A 842 -42.29 9.72 -11.62
CA VAL A 842 -42.37 11.16 -11.83
C VAL A 842 -43.42 11.76 -10.89
N ALA A 843 -43.35 13.06 -10.62
CA ALA A 843 -44.33 13.73 -9.78
C ALA A 843 -45.71 13.73 -10.47
N ALA A 844 -46.72 13.15 -9.82
CA ALA A 844 -48.09 13.14 -10.29
C ALA A 844 -48.73 14.53 -10.08
N GLU A 845 -49.69 14.87 -10.94
CA GLU A 845 -50.42 16.13 -10.83
C GLU A 845 -51.39 16.09 -9.64
N LEU A 846 -51.16 16.99 -8.68
CA LEU A 846 -52.06 17.23 -7.56
C LEU A 846 -53.01 18.39 -7.90
N ASP A 847 -54.30 18.10 -7.84
CA ASP A 847 -55.37 19.11 -7.99
C ASP A 847 -55.73 19.68 -6.61
N LEU A 848 -55.67 20.99 -6.41
CA LEU A 848 -56.03 21.58 -5.12
C LEU A 848 -57.55 21.63 -4.87
N GLY A 849 -58.37 21.30 -5.87
CA GLY A 849 -59.82 21.21 -5.77
C GLY A 849 -60.52 22.54 -5.43
N PRO A 850 -61.81 22.50 -5.07
CA PRO A 850 -62.58 23.64 -4.57
C PRO A 850 -61.98 24.30 -3.31
N ALA A 851 -62.32 25.56 -3.05
CA ALA A 851 -61.77 26.37 -1.95
C ALA A 851 -61.99 25.77 -0.54
N GLU A 852 -63.04 24.97 -0.41
CA GLU A 852 -63.48 24.33 0.82
C GLU A 852 -62.72 23.02 1.13
N GLU A 853 -61.90 22.53 0.19
CA GLU A 853 -61.07 21.35 0.37
C GLU A 853 -59.65 21.72 0.82
N GLN A 854 -59.01 20.80 1.55
CA GLN A 854 -57.63 20.96 2.00
C GLN A 854 -56.80 19.75 1.56
N LEU A 855 -55.58 20.02 1.07
CA LEU A 855 -54.60 18.99 0.71
C LEU A 855 -53.42 19.04 1.68
N PHE A 856 -53.07 17.89 2.23
CA PHE A 856 -51.93 17.71 3.11
C PHE A 856 -50.94 16.73 2.50
N LEU A 857 -49.69 17.15 2.39
CA LEU A 857 -48.59 16.30 1.98
C LEU A 857 -48.06 15.52 3.18
N LEU A 858 -48.18 14.20 3.15
CA LEU A 858 -47.61 13.27 4.13
C LEU A 858 -46.24 12.82 3.61
N LEU A 859 -45.19 13.55 3.99
CA LEU A 859 -43.81 13.29 3.61
C LEU A 859 -43.21 12.17 4.44
N TYR A 860 -42.42 11.29 3.81
CA TYR A 860 -41.63 10.28 4.52
C TYR A 860 -40.14 10.64 4.50
N GLY A 861 -39.48 10.50 5.64
CA GLY A 861 -38.07 10.83 5.83
C GLY A 861 -37.41 10.00 6.93
N THR A 862 -36.24 10.43 7.38
CA THR A 862 -35.51 9.86 8.52
C THR A 862 -34.68 10.94 9.22
N GLY A 863 -34.34 10.72 10.49
CA GLY A 863 -33.51 11.63 11.29
C GLY A 863 -34.20 12.89 11.82
N VAL A 864 -35.53 12.90 11.83
CA VAL A 864 -36.41 13.99 12.30
C VAL A 864 -37.03 13.69 13.66
N ARG A 865 -37.32 12.43 13.97
CA ARG A 865 -38.11 12.01 15.16
C ARG A 865 -37.66 12.59 16.51
N ALA A 866 -36.37 12.88 16.65
CA ALA A 866 -35.77 13.39 17.89
C ALA A 866 -35.73 14.93 17.95
N HIS A 867 -36.50 15.63 17.11
CA HIS A 867 -36.53 17.10 17.09
C HIS A 867 -36.98 17.74 18.41
N GLY A 868 -37.73 17.04 19.26
CA GLY A 868 -38.16 17.55 20.56
C GLY A 868 -38.90 18.89 20.44
N GLU A 869 -38.36 19.93 21.08
CA GLU A 869 -38.90 21.31 20.99
C GLU A 869 -38.34 22.11 19.79
N THR A 870 -37.39 21.57 19.03
CA THR A 870 -36.84 22.23 17.85
C THR A 870 -37.94 22.39 16.78
N PRO A 871 -38.21 23.61 16.29
CA PRO A 871 -39.25 23.85 15.31
C PRO A 871 -38.99 23.12 13.98
N VAL A 872 -40.05 22.53 13.41
CA VAL A 872 -40.04 21.98 12.06
C VAL A 872 -40.80 22.93 11.13
N ALA A 873 -40.12 23.42 10.10
CA ALA A 873 -40.68 24.30 9.09
C ALA A 873 -40.65 23.63 7.72
N ALA A 874 -41.60 23.96 6.85
CA ALA A 874 -41.63 23.47 5.49
C ALA A 874 -41.96 24.59 4.51
N ARG A 875 -41.35 24.52 3.33
CA ARG A 875 -41.64 25.42 2.20
C ARG A 875 -42.00 24.61 0.98
N ILE A 876 -43.03 25.03 0.26
CA ILE A 876 -43.45 24.43 -1.01
C ILE A 876 -43.47 25.52 -2.08
N GLY A 877 -42.72 25.31 -3.17
CA GLY A 877 -42.64 26.26 -4.28
C GLY A 877 -42.02 27.62 -3.91
N GLY A 878 -41.37 27.71 -2.75
CA GLY A 878 -40.80 28.94 -2.16
C GLY A 878 -41.69 29.60 -1.10
N GLU A 879 -42.93 29.13 -0.91
CA GLU A 879 -43.87 29.67 0.08
C GLU A 879 -43.85 28.86 1.38
N GLU A 880 -44.02 29.54 2.53
CA GLU A 880 -44.16 28.88 3.83
C GLU A 880 -45.41 27.99 3.85
N ALA A 881 -45.24 26.76 4.30
CA ALA A 881 -46.28 25.75 4.38
C ALA A 881 -46.43 25.28 5.83
N GLU A 882 -47.67 25.20 6.30
CA GLU A 882 -47.96 24.85 7.69
C GLU A 882 -47.63 23.39 7.97
N VAL A 883 -46.70 23.15 8.91
CA VAL A 883 -46.36 21.82 9.40
C VAL A 883 -47.29 21.46 10.55
N LEU A 884 -48.11 20.42 10.35
CA LEU A 884 -49.10 19.97 11.33
C LEU A 884 -48.60 18.84 12.23
N PHE A 885 -47.61 18.09 11.74
CA PHE A 885 -47.03 16.95 12.45
C PHE A 885 -45.62 16.70 11.93
N ALA A 886 -44.71 16.34 12.83
CA ALA A 886 -43.41 15.76 12.53
C ALA A 886 -43.09 14.75 13.62
N GLY A 887 -42.69 13.53 13.27
CA GLY A 887 -42.42 12.50 14.27
C GLY A 887 -42.16 11.13 13.66
N GLU A 888 -41.95 10.12 14.53
CA GLU A 888 -41.81 8.73 14.10
C GLU A 888 -43.08 8.22 13.39
N GLN A 889 -42.89 7.40 12.35
CA GLN A 889 -43.96 6.62 11.75
C GLN A 889 -43.98 5.20 12.37
N PRO A 890 -44.96 4.87 13.23
CA PRO A 890 -44.98 3.62 14.00
C PRO A 890 -44.90 2.31 13.20
N GLN A 891 -45.31 2.32 11.93
CA GLN A 891 -45.37 1.09 11.12
C GLN A 891 -44.04 0.72 10.44
N PHE A 892 -43.07 1.65 10.40
CA PHE A 892 -41.83 1.49 9.64
C PHE A 892 -40.62 1.91 10.49
N VAL A 893 -39.77 0.93 10.83
CA VAL A 893 -38.56 1.17 11.61
C VAL A 893 -37.67 2.21 10.92
N GLY A 894 -37.28 3.25 11.66
CA GLY A 894 -36.40 4.31 11.17
C GLY A 894 -37.03 5.33 10.22
N VAL A 895 -38.30 5.17 9.83
CA VAL A 895 -39.04 6.15 9.02
C VAL A 895 -39.73 7.18 9.90
N ASP A 896 -39.63 8.43 9.50
CA ASP A 896 -40.29 9.58 10.09
C ASP A 896 -41.33 10.15 9.12
N GLN A 897 -42.40 10.71 9.65
CA GLN A 897 -43.46 11.33 8.86
C GLN A 897 -43.59 12.81 9.19
N ILE A 898 -43.79 13.63 8.16
CA ILE A 898 -44.06 15.07 8.28
C ILE A 898 -45.31 15.42 7.49
N ASN A 899 -46.31 16.01 8.15
CA ASN A 899 -47.55 16.42 7.51
C ASN A 899 -47.52 17.93 7.24
N VAL A 900 -47.60 18.31 5.97
CA VAL A 900 -47.51 19.71 5.53
C VAL A 900 -48.77 20.10 4.77
N ARG A 901 -49.43 21.19 5.14
CA ARG A 901 -50.56 21.74 4.37
C ARG A 901 -50.05 22.39 3.10
N ILE A 902 -50.59 22.01 1.94
CA ILE A 902 -50.20 22.61 0.65
C ILE A 902 -50.87 24.00 0.53
N PRO A 903 -50.09 25.09 0.37
CA PRO A 903 -50.67 26.43 0.19
C PRO A 903 -51.50 26.53 -1.09
N ARG A 904 -52.71 27.09 -0.98
CA ARG A 904 -53.63 27.24 -2.13
C ARG A 904 -53.14 28.21 -3.19
N SER A 905 -52.28 29.15 -2.81
CA SER A 905 -51.57 30.07 -3.71
C SER A 905 -50.71 29.36 -4.77
N LEU A 906 -50.38 28.08 -4.56
CA LEU A 906 -49.62 27.27 -5.51
C LEU A 906 -50.49 26.60 -6.59
N GLN A 907 -51.77 26.93 -6.69
CA GLN A 907 -52.61 26.47 -7.80
C GLN A 907 -51.98 26.86 -9.13
N SER A 908 -51.93 25.92 -10.08
CA SER A 908 -51.25 26.09 -11.39
C SER A 908 -49.75 26.36 -11.34
N ARG A 909 -49.08 26.12 -10.21
CA ARG A 909 -47.63 26.32 -10.07
C ARG A 909 -46.80 25.37 -10.94
N GLY A 910 -47.33 24.18 -11.27
CA GLY A 910 -46.59 23.12 -11.93
C GLY A 910 -45.66 22.40 -10.95
N LEU A 911 -44.42 22.14 -11.36
CA LEU A 911 -43.44 21.48 -10.51
C LEU A 911 -42.99 22.43 -9.38
N ALA A 912 -43.06 21.96 -8.13
CA ALA A 912 -42.73 22.74 -6.95
C ALA A 912 -41.73 21.97 -6.06
N ASP A 913 -40.67 22.66 -5.65
CA ASP A 913 -39.71 22.15 -4.68
C ASP A 913 -40.32 22.16 -3.27
N VAL A 914 -40.09 21.09 -2.53
CA VAL A 914 -40.45 20.93 -1.12
C VAL A 914 -39.16 20.90 -0.31
N VAL A 915 -39.03 21.84 0.62
CA VAL A 915 -37.89 21.98 1.52
C VAL A 915 -38.39 21.88 2.95
N VAL A 916 -37.81 20.97 3.72
CA VAL A 916 -38.08 20.84 5.16
C VAL A 916 -36.85 21.30 5.93
N LEU A 917 -37.08 22.08 6.99
CA LEU A 917 -36.06 22.48 7.95
C LEU A 917 -36.45 22.01 9.35
N VAL A 918 -35.47 21.52 10.10
CA VAL A 918 -35.58 21.25 11.54
C VAL A 918 -34.57 22.17 12.22
N GLY A 919 -35.04 23.25 12.83
CA GLY A 919 -34.17 24.35 13.27
C GLY A 919 -33.47 25.01 12.09
N ASP A 920 -32.13 24.98 12.07
CA ASP A 920 -31.27 25.48 11.01
C ASP A 920 -30.83 24.39 10.00
N GLN A 921 -31.20 23.13 10.24
CA GLN A 921 -30.82 22.01 9.39
C GLN A 921 -31.86 21.75 8.30
N ALA A 922 -31.45 21.83 7.04
CA ALA A 922 -32.31 21.51 5.89
C ALA A 922 -32.17 20.05 5.47
N ALA A 923 -33.30 19.40 5.19
CA ALA A 923 -33.34 18.14 4.48
C ALA A 923 -32.96 18.31 3.00
N ASN A 924 -32.75 17.20 2.28
CA ASN A 924 -32.68 17.24 0.82
C ASN A 924 -34.00 17.75 0.23
N THR A 925 -33.90 18.58 -0.81
CA THR A 925 -35.05 19.08 -1.57
C THR A 925 -35.68 17.97 -2.41
N VAL A 926 -36.98 17.81 -2.29
CA VAL A 926 -37.80 16.89 -3.09
C VAL A 926 -38.85 17.67 -3.89
N GLN A 927 -39.56 17.02 -4.80
CA GLN A 927 -40.47 17.70 -5.73
C GLN A 927 -41.87 17.10 -5.72
N ILE A 928 -42.86 17.97 -5.89
CA ILE A 928 -44.26 17.61 -6.18
C ILE A 928 -44.74 18.41 -7.38
N ARG A 929 -45.85 18.01 -8.01
CA ARG A 929 -46.44 18.75 -9.12
C ARG A 929 -47.87 19.15 -8.76
N ILE A 930 -48.19 20.43 -8.92
CA ILE A 930 -49.48 21.04 -8.58
C ILE A 930 -50.07 21.67 -9.85
N ARG A 931 -51.35 21.42 -10.12
CA ARG A 931 -52.05 21.97 -11.29
C ARG A 931 -53.07 23.05 -10.92
#